data_AF-A0A3M1TEE6-F1
#
_entry.id   AF-A0A3M1TEE6-F1
#
_cell.length_a   1.000
_cell.length_b   1.000
_cell.length_c   1.000
_cell.angle_alpha   90.00
_cell.angle_beta   90.00
_cell.angle_gamma   90.00
#
_symmetry.space_group_name_H-M   'P 1'
#
loop_
_entity.id
_entity.type
_entity.pdbx_description
1 polymer ?
#
loop_
_entity_poly.entity_id
_entity_poly.type
_entity_poly.pdbx_seq_one_letter_code
_entity_poly.pdbx_strand_id
1 'polypeptide(L)'
;MRDRKFKVIKLRKWLKWAVLGLLGLLLAIAVPPAMAVLIPEAPQPETPISNTPTAAANPMATGRDRFQAGRFAEAVADWQAAVQLYDRNGDRANQALSLSYLSLAYQELSQWEEAQEAIDRSRSILESMPDAQAILWGQTLNTQGKLFLATGQAQAALDTWEEAQTFYDRAEDEIGSVGSRINQAQALQTLGFYRRSRDLLTDIDSSLSAKPDSELKAIALRNLGTTLQAIGDLEQSQAALERSLAIAQNLGAKAETSAILLSLGNTAIDLDKSDAALNYFQQAQQAATNPLDALEAQLNQLYIHVESQQWQNARAIAPQIQTQLASLPPSRTTVFGTVNFANSLLKMQSEGQSTNTRDLNRLLADAVRSAQTLKDEEAEAYALSKWGVLYAQNGQINEAIDLEQKSLAVAQKLQSPDIAAQSALELGRLQVKQGKRQPAIAAYTEAVNALQSMRGDLVAINPEVQFTFRESIEPVYRELVELLLEDNPTQDNLIQARDSIENLQLAELDNFFREACLNAEPTPIDRVDPTAAVIYPIILHDRLATIVSVPGQPLSYHSVFLSQGEIENTIGEFLSSLSPVYDSAERLNLGRTLYDWMVKPATANPAFANVKTLVFVLDGKLRQIPMTALYDGDRYLVERYNVALSPGLQLLQSKKADREQLTTVIGGLSEARQGFSALPGVEVEVGHITDELPAAVLLNQQFTDTAFAQKMNEKATDIVHLATHGQFSSKAEDTFLLTWDDRINIKKLDSLLQSRQITKAGSLDLLVLSACETAAGDDRALLGLAGFAVRSGAQSTLATLWRVRDESTVFFITEFYKHLKEPNTSKAEAMRKAQLEMIADANFNDPFFWAPFVLVGNWL
;
A
#
# COMPACT_ATOMS: atom_id res chain seq x y z
N MET A 1 12.81 -41.93 -6.49
CA MET A 1 13.30 -40.54 -6.60
C MET A 1 12.65 -39.70 -7.71
N ARG A 2 11.88 -40.29 -8.65
CA ARG A 2 11.12 -39.55 -9.69
C ARG A 2 9.80 -38.93 -9.19
N ASP A 3 9.18 -39.48 -8.14
CA ASP A 3 7.91 -38.96 -7.56
C ASP A 3 8.05 -37.76 -6.62
N ARG A 4 9.25 -37.48 -6.07
CA ARG A 4 9.46 -36.30 -5.22
C ARG A 4 9.58 -35.00 -6.03
N LYS A 5 10.08 -35.06 -7.28
CA LYS A 5 10.18 -33.88 -8.15
C LYS A 5 8.82 -33.43 -8.71
N PHE A 6 7.86 -34.34 -8.88
CA PHE A 6 6.49 -33.99 -9.31
C PHE A 6 5.65 -33.31 -8.21
N LYS A 7 5.91 -33.59 -6.92
CA LYS A 7 5.21 -32.94 -5.79
C LYS A 7 5.69 -31.50 -5.57
N VAL A 8 6.96 -31.20 -5.78
CA VAL A 8 7.52 -29.84 -5.59
C VAL A 8 7.04 -28.87 -6.67
N ILE A 9 6.80 -29.33 -7.90
CA ILE A 9 6.26 -28.50 -9.00
C ILE A 9 4.76 -28.20 -8.79
N LYS A 10 3.99 -29.13 -8.20
CA LYS A 10 2.60 -28.85 -7.80
C LYS A 10 2.53 -27.88 -6.62
N LEU A 11 3.43 -27.99 -5.64
CA LEU A 11 3.48 -27.10 -4.46
C LEU A 11 3.66 -25.61 -4.85
N ARG A 12 4.48 -25.32 -5.88
CA ARG A 12 4.73 -23.97 -6.40
C ARG A 12 3.58 -23.38 -7.24
N LYS A 13 2.81 -24.21 -7.95
CA LYS A 13 1.58 -23.76 -8.64
C LYS A 13 0.42 -23.57 -7.67
N TRP A 14 0.49 -24.18 -6.50
CA TRP A 14 -0.60 -24.31 -5.54
C TRP A 14 -0.60 -23.17 -4.49
N LEU A 15 0.59 -22.68 -4.08
CA LEU A 15 0.72 -21.42 -3.31
C LEU A 15 0.13 -20.20 -4.05
N LYS A 16 0.19 -20.18 -5.39
CA LYS A 16 -0.31 -19.06 -6.22
C LYS A 16 -1.83 -18.88 -6.21
N TRP A 17 -2.63 -19.88 -5.83
CA TRP A 17 -4.10 -19.74 -5.74
C TRP A 17 -4.57 -19.39 -4.32
N ALA A 18 -3.75 -19.70 -3.32
CA ALA A 18 -4.04 -19.48 -1.91
C ALA A 18 -4.00 -17.99 -1.51
N VAL A 19 -3.29 -17.15 -2.28
CA VAL A 19 -3.02 -15.75 -1.92
C VAL A 19 -3.93 -14.74 -2.63
N LEU A 20 -4.74 -15.16 -3.60
CA LEU A 20 -5.77 -14.28 -4.18
C LEU A 20 -7.10 -14.31 -3.44
N GLY A 21 -7.25 -15.28 -2.55
CA GLY A 21 -8.21 -15.17 -1.45
C GLY A 21 -7.91 -13.97 -0.54
N LEU A 22 -6.65 -13.56 -0.39
CA LEU A 22 -6.23 -12.48 0.53
C LEU A 22 -6.66 -11.07 0.09
N LEU A 23 -6.77 -10.78 -1.22
CA LEU A 23 -7.22 -9.45 -1.67
C LEU A 23 -8.68 -9.17 -1.29
N GLY A 24 -9.57 -10.14 -1.54
CA GLY A 24 -10.98 -10.04 -1.13
C GLY A 24 -11.19 -10.32 0.37
N LEU A 25 -10.19 -10.87 1.05
CA LEU A 25 -10.22 -11.10 2.49
C LEU A 25 -9.78 -9.86 3.25
N LEU A 26 -8.90 -9.02 2.71
CA LEU A 26 -8.49 -7.79 3.39
C LEU A 26 -9.52 -6.66 3.28
N LEU A 27 -10.25 -6.56 2.17
CA LEU A 27 -11.42 -5.66 2.09
C LEU A 27 -12.62 -6.14 2.90
N ALA A 28 -12.72 -7.45 3.20
CA ALA A 28 -13.83 -8.01 3.97
C ALA A 28 -13.48 -8.40 5.42
N ILE A 29 -12.20 -8.40 5.83
CA ILE A 29 -11.72 -8.74 7.20
C ILE A 29 -10.96 -7.57 7.86
N ALA A 30 -10.38 -6.60 7.13
CA ALA A 30 -9.60 -5.52 7.76
C ALA A 30 -10.32 -4.17 7.93
N VAL A 31 -11.55 -4.02 7.45
CA VAL A 31 -12.40 -2.89 7.81
C VAL A 31 -13.80 -3.45 8.07
N PRO A 32 -14.24 -3.67 9.33
CA PRO A 32 -15.67 -3.72 9.59
C PRO A 32 -16.25 -2.47 8.89
N PRO A 33 -17.32 -2.59 8.06
CA PRO A 33 -17.85 -1.46 7.31
C PRO A 33 -17.93 -0.30 8.29
N ALA A 34 -17.17 0.77 8.04
CA ALA A 34 -16.90 1.84 8.97
C ALA A 34 -18.18 2.20 9.77
N MET A 35 -18.35 1.58 10.93
CA MET A 35 -19.51 1.81 11.76
C MET A 35 -19.17 3.10 12.48
N ALA A 36 -19.62 4.22 11.90
CA ALA A 36 -19.56 5.51 12.56
C ALA A 36 -20.01 5.31 14.00
N VAL A 37 -19.22 5.83 14.93
CA VAL A 37 -19.45 5.63 16.36
C VAL A 37 -20.84 6.15 16.67
N LEU A 38 -21.71 5.27 17.18
CA LEU A 38 -22.94 5.69 17.82
C LEU A 38 -22.54 6.49 19.05
N ILE A 39 -22.57 7.81 18.92
CA ILE A 39 -22.23 8.73 20.00
C ILE A 39 -23.24 8.48 21.14
N PRO A 40 -22.79 8.01 22.32
CA PRO A 40 -23.68 7.88 23.46
C PRO A 40 -24.21 9.26 23.83
N GLU A 41 -25.52 9.38 24.01
CA GLU A 41 -26.16 10.63 24.38
C GLU A 41 -25.64 11.11 25.76
N ALA A 42 -25.34 12.40 25.89
CA ALA A 42 -25.30 13.02 27.22
C ALA A 42 -26.67 12.82 27.90
N PRO A 43 -26.74 12.59 29.23
CA PRO A 43 -28.02 12.44 29.91
C PRO A 43 -28.88 13.68 29.69
N GLN A 44 -30.01 13.50 29.00
CA GLN A 44 -31.04 14.53 28.85
C GLN A 44 -31.47 15.02 30.25
N PRO A 45 -31.57 16.34 30.50
CA PRO A 45 -32.16 16.82 31.73
C PRO A 45 -33.61 16.30 31.81
N GLU A 46 -33.93 15.62 32.91
CA GLU A 46 -35.29 15.15 33.19
C GLU A 46 -36.27 16.32 33.12
N THR A 47 -36.99 16.47 32.01
CA THR A 47 -38.20 17.29 32.02
C THR A 47 -39.25 16.54 32.83
N PRO A 48 -39.84 17.14 33.88
CA PRO A 48 -40.77 16.44 34.76
C PRO A 48 -42.04 16.10 33.99
N ILE A 49 -42.20 14.82 33.62
CA ILE A 49 -43.44 14.31 33.03
C ILE A 49 -44.43 14.11 34.18
N SER A 50 -45.48 14.92 34.17
CA SER A 50 -46.66 14.78 35.03
C SER A 50 -47.20 13.35 34.99
N ASN A 51 -47.35 12.77 36.18
CA ASN A 51 -47.98 11.49 36.46
C ASN A 51 -49.32 11.31 35.71
N THR A 52 -49.33 10.42 34.71
CA THR A 52 -50.54 9.69 34.31
C THR A 52 -50.21 8.19 34.19
N PRO A 53 -51.00 7.29 34.80
CA PRO A 53 -50.64 5.88 34.94
C PRO A 53 -51.19 5.06 33.75
N THR A 54 -50.32 4.78 32.79
CA THR A 54 -50.23 3.52 32.02
C THR A 54 -48.96 3.64 31.18
N ALA A 55 -47.88 3.00 31.60
CA ALA A 55 -46.62 3.00 30.86
C ALA A 55 -46.79 2.16 29.57
N ALA A 56 -47.37 2.77 28.53
CA ALA A 56 -47.20 2.28 27.18
C ALA A 56 -45.69 2.32 26.87
N ALA A 57 -45.12 1.19 26.43
CA ALA A 57 -43.72 1.11 26.07
C ALA A 57 -43.38 2.22 25.06
N ASN A 58 -42.39 3.07 25.38
CA ASN A 58 -41.95 4.14 24.49
C ASN A 58 -41.31 3.50 23.23
N PRO A 59 -41.93 3.59 22.04
CA PRO A 59 -41.41 2.93 20.85
C PRO A 59 -40.01 3.42 20.48
N MET A 60 -39.64 4.66 20.82
CA MET A 60 -38.30 5.18 20.60
C MET A 60 -37.24 4.41 21.41
N ALA A 61 -37.52 4.13 22.68
CA ALA A 61 -36.62 3.39 23.55
C ALA A 61 -36.52 1.92 23.13
N THR A 62 -37.64 1.26 22.85
CA THR A 62 -37.66 -0.13 22.39
C THR A 62 -36.91 -0.30 21.06
N GLY A 63 -37.05 0.67 20.14
CA GLY A 63 -36.28 0.67 18.89
C GLY A 63 -34.77 0.75 19.12
N ARG A 64 -34.30 1.57 20.07
CA ARG A 64 -32.87 1.64 20.45
C ARG A 64 -32.36 0.31 21.00
N ASP A 65 -33.10 -0.32 21.92
CA ASP A 65 -32.71 -1.61 22.50
C ASP A 65 -32.61 -2.70 21.42
N ARG A 66 -33.55 -2.72 20.47
CA ARG A 66 -33.54 -3.66 19.35
C ARG A 66 -32.41 -3.39 18.37
N PHE A 67 -32.13 -2.12 18.08
CA PHE A 67 -31.00 -1.73 17.24
C PHE A 67 -29.68 -2.20 17.86
N GLN A 68 -29.47 -1.95 19.15
CA GLN A 68 -28.29 -2.39 19.89
C GLN A 68 -28.15 -3.93 19.94
N ALA A 69 -29.28 -4.65 19.90
CA ALA A 69 -29.30 -6.11 19.81
C ALA A 69 -29.10 -6.65 18.37
N GLY A 70 -28.87 -5.80 17.37
CA GLY A 70 -28.73 -6.18 15.95
C GLY A 70 -30.05 -6.54 15.25
N ARG A 71 -31.20 -6.22 15.86
CA ARG A 71 -32.55 -6.52 15.32
C ARG A 71 -33.09 -5.33 14.54
N PHE A 72 -32.40 -4.97 13.46
CA PHE A 72 -32.64 -3.71 12.72
C PHE A 72 -34.05 -3.60 12.13
N ALA A 73 -34.60 -4.66 11.52
CA ALA A 73 -35.95 -4.64 10.94
C ALA A 73 -37.04 -4.38 12.01
N GLU A 74 -36.81 -4.83 13.24
CA GLU A 74 -37.74 -4.60 14.34
C GLU A 74 -37.55 -3.23 14.98
N ALA A 75 -36.34 -2.69 14.95
CA ALA A 75 -36.07 -1.30 15.30
C ALA A 75 -36.73 -0.33 14.31
N VAL A 76 -36.69 -0.63 13.01
CA VAL A 76 -37.44 0.11 11.96
C VAL A 76 -38.92 0.20 12.32
N ALA A 77 -39.56 -0.93 12.66
CA ALA A 77 -40.97 -0.95 12.99
C ALA A 77 -41.31 -0.07 14.22
N ASP A 78 -40.47 -0.14 15.26
CA ASP A 78 -40.67 0.66 16.47
C ASP A 78 -40.44 2.17 16.22
N TRP A 79 -39.42 2.53 15.44
CA TRP A 79 -39.14 3.93 15.11
C TRP A 79 -40.15 4.50 14.10
N GLN A 80 -40.69 3.71 13.17
CA GLN A 80 -41.85 4.12 12.38
C GLN A 80 -43.06 4.43 13.25
N ALA A 81 -43.33 3.61 14.27
CA ALA A 81 -44.39 3.87 15.24
C ALA A 81 -44.11 5.13 16.07
N ALA A 82 -42.85 5.37 16.47
CA ALA A 82 -42.43 6.59 17.16
C ALA A 82 -42.65 7.84 16.29
N VAL A 83 -42.24 7.82 15.02
CA VAL A 83 -42.46 8.93 14.07
C VAL A 83 -43.95 9.28 13.99
N GLN A 84 -44.83 8.28 13.85
CA GLN A 84 -46.28 8.51 13.79
C GLN A 84 -46.85 9.04 15.10
N LEU A 85 -46.36 8.55 16.24
CA LEU A 85 -46.79 8.98 17.57
C LEU A 85 -46.46 10.47 17.79
N TYR A 86 -45.22 10.87 17.51
CA TYR A 86 -44.76 12.24 17.71
C TYR A 86 -45.38 13.21 16.71
N ASP A 87 -45.62 12.78 15.47
CA ASP A 87 -46.38 13.55 14.47
C ASP A 87 -47.78 13.90 14.98
N ARG A 88 -48.54 12.90 15.46
CA ARG A 88 -49.89 13.09 16.01
C ARG A 88 -49.92 14.00 17.24
N ASN A 89 -48.85 13.95 18.04
CA ASN A 89 -48.73 14.75 19.26
C ASN A 89 -48.18 16.16 18.99
N GLY A 90 -47.77 16.47 17.75
CA GLY A 90 -47.16 17.75 17.39
C GLY A 90 -45.73 17.93 17.94
N ASP A 91 -45.08 16.86 18.40
CA ASP A 91 -43.72 16.87 18.95
C ASP A 91 -42.70 16.77 17.82
N ARG A 92 -42.42 17.92 17.18
CA ARG A 92 -41.52 18.00 16.02
C ARG A 92 -40.09 17.59 16.33
N ALA A 93 -39.60 17.85 17.54
CA ALA A 93 -38.24 17.49 17.94
C ALA A 93 -38.06 15.96 17.99
N ASN A 94 -38.93 15.26 18.72
CA ASN A 94 -38.85 13.80 18.80
C ASN A 94 -39.25 13.11 17.49
N GLN A 95 -40.08 13.76 16.66
CA GLN A 95 -40.35 13.30 15.30
C GLN A 95 -39.09 13.32 14.43
N ALA A 96 -38.36 14.44 14.40
CA ALA A 96 -37.11 14.58 13.66
C ALA A 96 -36.05 13.57 14.15
N LEU A 97 -35.89 13.44 15.47
CA LEU A 97 -34.96 12.47 16.05
C LEU A 97 -35.33 11.02 15.71
N SER A 98 -36.62 10.66 15.77
CA SER A 98 -37.09 9.32 15.37
C SER A 98 -36.81 9.03 13.89
N LEU A 99 -36.95 10.02 13.02
CA LEU A 99 -36.61 9.91 11.60
C LEU A 99 -35.10 9.72 11.39
N SER A 100 -34.25 10.40 12.18
CA SER A 100 -32.80 10.18 12.16
C SER A 100 -32.45 8.75 12.54
N TYR A 101 -33.02 8.22 13.64
CA TYR A 101 -32.81 6.82 14.01
C TYR A 101 -33.37 5.84 12.97
N LEU A 102 -34.53 6.14 12.39
CA LEU A 102 -35.09 5.34 11.32
C LEU A 102 -34.15 5.26 10.11
N SER A 103 -33.54 6.38 9.71
CA SER A 103 -32.49 6.41 8.67
C SER A 103 -31.34 5.49 9.04
N LEU A 104 -30.86 5.53 10.28
CA LEU A 104 -29.78 4.68 10.76
C LEU A 104 -30.13 3.17 10.66
N ALA A 105 -31.35 2.77 11.05
CA ALA A 105 -31.77 1.37 10.90
C ALA A 105 -31.92 0.94 9.43
N TYR A 106 -32.36 1.83 8.56
CA TYR A 106 -32.41 1.55 7.12
C TYR A 106 -31.01 1.38 6.53
N GLN A 107 -30.02 2.15 6.98
CA GLN A 107 -28.62 1.97 6.58
C GLN A 107 -28.10 0.57 6.91
N GLU A 108 -28.38 0.03 8.11
CA GLU A 108 -27.98 -1.34 8.50
C GLU A 108 -28.67 -2.45 7.69
N LEU A 109 -29.80 -2.12 7.06
CA LEU A 109 -30.56 -3.00 6.17
C LEU A 109 -30.26 -2.74 4.68
N SER A 110 -29.30 -1.87 4.36
CA SER A 110 -28.96 -1.43 3.00
C SER A 110 -30.15 -0.81 2.23
N GLN A 111 -31.15 -0.29 2.94
CA GLN A 111 -32.32 0.41 2.39
C GLN A 111 -31.98 1.89 2.15
N TRP A 112 -31.10 2.16 1.18
CA TRP A 112 -30.47 3.47 0.98
C TRP A 112 -31.47 4.58 0.61
N GLU A 113 -32.47 4.26 -0.23
CA GLU A 113 -33.50 5.22 -0.62
C GLU A 113 -34.37 5.61 0.59
N GLU A 114 -34.80 4.63 1.37
CA GLU A 114 -35.59 4.83 2.58
C GLU A 114 -34.79 5.55 3.67
N ALA A 115 -33.49 5.25 3.80
CA ALA A 115 -32.57 5.94 4.69
C ALA A 115 -32.43 7.42 4.31
N GLN A 116 -32.29 7.71 3.01
CA GLN A 116 -32.20 9.07 2.48
C GLN A 116 -33.52 9.83 2.69
N GLU A 117 -34.67 9.21 2.39
CA GLU A 117 -35.98 9.84 2.62
C GLU A 117 -36.18 10.17 4.10
N ALA A 118 -35.83 9.25 5.00
CA ALA A 118 -35.97 9.47 6.44
C ALA A 118 -35.09 10.63 6.93
N ILE A 119 -33.83 10.72 6.48
CA ILE A 119 -32.92 11.79 6.92
C ILE A 119 -33.29 13.14 6.31
N ASP A 120 -33.75 13.19 5.05
CA ASP A 120 -34.23 14.41 4.39
C ASP A 120 -35.48 14.96 5.09
N ARG A 121 -36.40 14.07 5.49
CA ARG A 121 -37.59 14.45 6.26
C ARG A 121 -37.23 14.96 7.66
N SER A 122 -36.26 14.33 8.33
CA SER A 122 -35.76 14.81 9.61
C SER A 122 -35.22 16.25 9.49
N ARG A 123 -34.34 16.46 8.50
CA ARG A 123 -33.76 17.78 8.21
C ARG A 123 -34.83 18.82 7.86
N SER A 124 -35.79 18.48 7.00
CA SER A 124 -36.88 19.38 6.62
C SER A 124 -37.72 19.83 7.83
N ILE A 125 -37.94 18.95 8.82
CA ILE A 125 -38.60 19.32 10.07
C ILE A 125 -37.75 20.33 10.84
N LEU A 126 -36.45 20.09 10.99
CA LEU A 126 -35.54 21.02 11.68
C LEU A 126 -35.43 22.38 10.98
N GLU A 127 -35.40 22.41 9.64
CA GLU A 127 -35.41 23.66 8.85
C GLU A 127 -36.70 24.47 9.07
N SER A 128 -37.82 23.80 9.33
CA SER A 128 -39.10 24.45 9.63
C SER A 128 -39.22 24.96 11.07
N MET A 129 -38.22 24.70 11.93
CA MET A 129 -38.20 25.07 13.35
C MET A 129 -37.18 26.22 13.58
N PRO A 130 -37.64 27.48 13.75
CA PRO A 130 -36.74 28.63 13.95
C PRO A 130 -35.80 28.51 15.16
N ASP A 131 -36.26 27.81 16.20
CA ASP A 131 -35.53 27.59 17.46
C ASP A 131 -35.11 26.11 17.63
N ALA A 132 -34.83 25.40 16.54
CA ALA A 132 -34.32 24.03 16.60
C ALA A 132 -33.03 23.97 17.45
N GLN A 133 -33.02 23.08 18.45
CA GLN A 133 -31.86 22.92 19.32
C GLN A 133 -30.65 22.45 18.49
N ALA A 134 -29.48 23.05 18.73
CA ALA A 134 -28.26 22.71 17.99
C ALA A 134 -27.88 21.23 18.07
N ILE A 135 -28.18 20.56 19.19
CA ILE A 135 -27.93 19.12 19.36
C ILE A 135 -28.71 18.25 18.37
N LEU A 136 -29.94 18.63 18.00
CA LEU A 136 -30.76 17.87 17.04
C LEU A 136 -30.19 17.97 15.63
N TRP A 137 -29.66 19.14 15.28
CA TRP A 137 -28.92 19.34 14.03
C TRP A 137 -27.65 18.49 14.01
N GLY A 138 -26.87 18.50 15.09
CA GLY A 138 -25.68 17.65 15.24
C GLY A 138 -25.99 16.17 15.04
N GLN A 139 -27.01 15.63 15.72
CA GLN A 139 -27.43 14.23 15.61
C GLN A 139 -27.91 13.83 14.21
N THR A 140 -28.68 14.72 13.58
CA THR A 140 -29.21 14.50 12.21
C THR A 140 -28.08 14.50 11.19
N LEU A 141 -27.21 15.51 11.22
CA LEU A 141 -26.05 15.60 10.34
C LEU A 141 -25.07 14.46 10.58
N ASN A 142 -24.87 14.03 11.83
CA ASN A 142 -24.02 12.88 12.14
C ASN A 142 -24.54 11.59 11.48
N THR A 143 -25.85 11.38 11.47
CA THR A 143 -26.48 10.24 10.79
C THR A 143 -26.41 10.38 9.25
N GLN A 144 -26.55 11.61 8.74
CA GLN A 144 -26.41 11.91 7.31
C GLN A 144 -24.97 11.65 6.82
N GLY A 145 -23.96 12.04 7.59
CA GLY A 145 -22.56 11.75 7.30
C GLY A 145 -22.30 10.25 7.23
N LYS A 146 -22.90 9.45 8.13
CA LYS A 146 -22.82 7.97 8.07
C LYS A 146 -23.44 7.42 6.79
N LEU A 147 -24.59 7.95 6.37
CA LEU A 147 -25.22 7.56 5.10
C LEU A 147 -24.33 7.87 3.90
N PHE A 148 -23.74 9.07 3.86
CA PHE A 148 -22.79 9.43 2.79
C PHE A 148 -21.58 8.50 2.77
N LEU A 149 -21.00 8.18 3.93
CA LEU A 149 -19.88 7.25 3.99
C LEU A 149 -20.29 5.85 3.48
N ALA A 150 -21.44 5.34 3.95
CA ALA A 150 -21.95 4.03 3.59
C ALA A 150 -22.32 3.88 2.10
N THR A 151 -22.58 5.01 1.42
CA THR A 151 -22.92 5.09 -0.02
C THR A 151 -21.74 5.54 -0.88
N GLY A 152 -20.50 5.49 -0.35
CA GLY A 152 -19.27 5.77 -1.08
C GLY A 152 -18.93 7.26 -1.24
N GLN A 153 -19.68 8.16 -0.61
CA GLN A 153 -19.50 9.61 -0.69
C GLN A 153 -18.63 10.12 0.47
N ALA A 154 -17.42 9.58 0.61
CA ALA A 154 -16.56 9.84 1.76
C ALA A 154 -16.21 11.34 1.97
N GLN A 155 -16.05 12.11 0.89
CA GLN A 155 -15.82 13.56 1.00
C GLN A 155 -17.06 14.28 1.54
N ALA A 156 -18.26 13.94 1.04
CA ALA A 156 -19.50 14.51 1.55
C ALA A 156 -19.73 14.13 3.02
N ALA A 157 -19.34 12.92 3.42
CA ALA A 157 -19.38 12.48 4.80
C ALA A 157 -18.45 13.32 5.70
N LEU A 158 -17.22 13.56 5.27
CA LEU A 158 -16.26 14.43 5.97
C LEU A 158 -16.83 15.84 6.17
N ASP A 159 -17.27 16.47 5.09
CA ASP A 159 -17.84 17.83 5.13
C ASP A 159 -19.07 17.90 6.06
N THR A 160 -19.92 16.88 6.02
CA THR A 160 -21.12 16.79 6.87
C THR A 160 -20.77 16.61 8.34
N TRP A 161 -19.73 15.84 8.67
CA TRP A 161 -19.27 15.67 10.05
C TRP A 161 -18.49 16.89 10.58
N GLU A 162 -17.87 17.69 9.72
CA GLU A 162 -17.35 19.02 10.10
C GLU A 162 -18.50 19.99 10.45
N GLU A 163 -19.60 19.95 9.68
CA GLU A 163 -20.80 20.73 9.98
C GLU A 163 -21.47 20.25 11.29
N ALA A 164 -21.63 18.94 11.47
CA ALA A 164 -22.20 18.37 12.69
C ALA A 164 -21.40 18.76 13.94
N GLN A 165 -20.07 18.75 13.86
CA GLN A 165 -19.19 19.20 14.94
C GLN A 165 -19.50 20.65 15.34
N THR A 166 -19.69 21.55 14.37
CA THR A 166 -20.01 22.96 14.63
C THR A 166 -21.33 23.10 15.42
N PHE A 167 -22.31 22.25 15.15
CA PHE A 167 -23.57 22.22 15.90
C PHE A 167 -23.40 21.65 17.31
N TYR A 168 -22.63 20.59 17.49
CA TYR A 168 -22.31 20.05 18.80
C TYR A 168 -21.52 21.04 19.67
N ASP A 169 -20.55 21.75 19.09
CA ASP A 169 -19.79 22.80 19.77
C ASP A 169 -20.72 23.94 20.26
N ARG A 170 -21.71 24.35 19.47
CA ARG A 170 -22.74 25.34 19.88
C ARG A 170 -23.67 24.81 20.96
N ALA A 171 -23.90 23.51 21.02
CA ALA A 171 -24.69 22.85 22.05
C ALA A 171 -23.89 22.60 23.34
N GLU A 172 -22.59 22.93 23.36
CA GLU A 172 -21.64 22.56 24.42
C GLU A 172 -21.59 21.04 24.66
N ASP A 173 -21.91 20.24 23.62
CA ASP A 173 -21.88 18.77 23.66
C ASP A 173 -20.51 18.26 23.23
N GLU A 174 -19.60 18.15 24.20
CA GLU A 174 -18.26 17.63 23.98
C GLU A 174 -18.27 16.20 23.42
N ILE A 175 -19.24 15.36 23.84
CA ILE A 175 -19.33 13.97 23.41
C ILE A 175 -19.69 13.92 21.92
N GLY A 176 -20.68 14.71 21.52
CA GLY A 176 -21.05 14.93 20.11
C GLY A 176 -19.90 15.46 19.26
N SER A 177 -19.21 16.50 19.74
CA SER A 177 -18.10 17.14 19.02
C SER A 177 -16.96 16.16 18.75
N VAL A 178 -16.48 15.49 19.80
CA VAL A 178 -15.40 14.49 19.68
C VAL A 178 -15.84 13.28 18.85
N GLY A 179 -17.07 12.80 19.04
CA GLY A 179 -17.60 11.69 18.23
C GLY A 179 -17.66 12.03 16.74
N SER A 180 -18.07 13.25 16.39
CA SER A 180 -18.05 13.73 15.00
C SER A 180 -16.63 13.78 14.44
N ARG A 181 -15.65 14.24 15.23
CA ARG A 181 -14.23 14.25 14.83
C ARG A 181 -13.65 12.85 14.64
N ILE A 182 -14.07 11.86 15.43
CA ILE A 182 -13.71 10.45 15.21
C ILE A 182 -14.29 9.97 13.87
N ASN A 183 -15.53 10.34 13.56
CA ASN A 183 -16.14 10.01 12.27
C ASN A 183 -15.43 10.71 11.08
N GLN A 184 -15.00 11.97 11.24
CA GLN A 184 -14.14 12.64 10.26
C GLN A 184 -12.84 11.86 10.02
N ALA A 185 -12.21 11.33 11.08
CA ALA A 185 -11.02 10.49 10.94
C ALA A 185 -11.31 9.22 10.11
N GLN A 186 -12.50 8.63 10.24
CA GLN A 186 -12.92 7.48 9.45
C GLN A 186 -13.20 7.84 7.98
N ALA A 187 -13.77 9.01 7.69
CA ALA A 187 -13.88 9.52 6.32
C ALA A 187 -12.50 9.77 5.71
N LEU A 188 -11.57 10.37 6.48
CA LEU A 188 -10.19 10.60 6.04
C LEU A 188 -9.49 9.28 5.69
N GLN A 189 -9.69 8.21 6.47
CA GLN A 189 -9.18 6.88 6.12
C GLN A 189 -9.76 6.38 4.79
N THR A 190 -11.08 6.51 4.60
CA THR A 190 -11.75 6.10 3.35
C THR A 190 -11.28 6.90 2.13
N LEU A 191 -10.82 8.14 2.34
CA LEU A 191 -10.23 9.02 1.33
C LEU A 191 -8.71 8.81 1.12
N GLY A 192 -8.10 7.82 1.77
CA GLY A 192 -6.65 7.58 1.69
C GLY A 192 -5.79 8.52 2.55
N PHE A 193 -6.39 9.40 3.35
CA PHE A 193 -5.70 10.41 4.16
C PHE A 193 -5.34 9.93 5.59
N TYR A 194 -4.67 8.78 5.70
CA TYR A 194 -4.38 8.12 6.99
C TYR A 194 -3.49 8.93 7.93
N ARG A 195 -2.56 9.74 7.41
CA ARG A 195 -1.74 10.65 8.24
C ARG A 195 -2.60 11.74 8.88
N ARG A 196 -3.51 12.34 8.10
CA ARG A 196 -4.47 13.33 8.62
C ARG A 196 -5.39 12.69 9.65
N SER A 197 -5.85 11.46 9.41
CA SER A 197 -6.60 10.67 10.39
C SER A 197 -5.81 10.48 11.68
N ARG A 198 -4.56 10.01 11.60
CA ARG A 198 -3.67 9.81 12.76
C ARG A 198 -3.46 11.10 13.53
N ASP A 199 -3.16 12.20 12.85
CA ASP A 199 -2.89 13.48 13.49
C ASP A 199 -4.14 14.01 14.21
N LEU A 200 -5.31 13.89 13.57
CA LEU A 200 -6.60 14.22 14.18
C LEU A 200 -6.88 13.37 15.43
N LEU A 201 -6.68 12.05 15.34
CA LEU A 201 -6.91 11.12 16.46
C LEU A 201 -5.89 11.30 17.60
N THR A 202 -4.66 11.71 17.28
CA THR A 202 -3.62 12.04 18.28
C THR A 202 -3.96 13.33 19.02
N ASP A 203 -4.49 14.33 18.32
CA ASP A 203 -5.00 15.55 18.95
C ASP A 203 -6.20 15.23 19.86
N ILE A 204 -7.12 14.36 19.41
CA ILE A 204 -8.23 13.88 20.23
C ILE A 204 -7.71 13.17 21.50
N ASP A 205 -6.78 12.19 21.41
CA ASP A 205 -6.21 11.51 22.59
C ASP A 205 -5.54 12.52 23.54
N SER A 206 -4.82 13.50 22.99
CA SER A 206 -4.18 14.56 23.77
C SER A 206 -5.21 15.39 24.53
N SER A 207 -6.32 15.78 23.90
CA SER A 207 -7.38 16.57 24.53
C SER A 207 -8.16 15.79 25.61
N LEU A 208 -8.26 14.46 25.47
CA LEU A 208 -8.94 13.59 26.41
C LEU A 208 -8.01 13.07 27.53
N SER A 209 -6.70 13.22 27.40
CA SER A 209 -5.71 12.62 28.31
C SER A 209 -5.89 13.02 29.78
N ALA A 210 -6.20 14.30 30.04
CA ALA A 210 -6.42 14.86 31.37
C ALA A 210 -7.84 14.62 31.92
N LYS A 211 -8.75 14.07 31.12
CA LYS A 211 -10.13 13.80 31.52
C LYS A 211 -10.27 12.40 32.14
N PRO A 212 -11.26 12.19 33.03
CA PRO A 212 -11.59 10.87 33.57
C PRO A 212 -11.84 9.86 32.46
N ASP A 213 -11.61 8.59 32.78
CA ASP A 213 -11.84 7.50 31.86
C ASP A 213 -13.33 7.41 31.46
N SER A 214 -13.56 7.27 30.15
CA SER A 214 -14.89 7.23 29.53
C SER A 214 -14.88 6.31 28.32
N GLU A 215 -16.05 5.82 27.91
CA GLU A 215 -16.18 5.00 26.69
C GLU A 215 -15.69 5.76 25.45
N LEU A 216 -15.97 7.05 25.35
CA LEU A 216 -15.50 7.92 24.27
C LEU A 216 -13.96 7.94 24.16
N LYS A 217 -13.27 7.98 25.31
CA LYS A 217 -11.79 7.93 25.37
C LYS A 217 -11.28 6.56 24.90
N ALA A 218 -11.94 5.47 25.30
CA ALA A 218 -11.60 4.14 24.80
C ALA A 218 -11.81 4.04 23.28
N ILE A 219 -12.92 4.54 22.77
CA ILE A 219 -13.24 4.55 21.33
C ILE A 219 -12.23 5.38 20.54
N ALA A 220 -11.85 6.57 21.02
CA ALA A 220 -10.83 7.40 20.37
C ALA A 220 -9.49 6.67 20.27
N LEU A 221 -9.03 6.04 21.36
CA LEU A 221 -7.82 5.23 21.38
C LEU A 221 -7.91 4.00 20.47
N ARG A 222 -9.08 3.37 20.35
CA ARG A 222 -9.31 2.26 19.40
C ARG A 222 -9.16 2.72 17.96
N ASN A 223 -9.77 3.85 17.61
CA ASN A 223 -9.65 4.43 16.27
C ASN A 223 -8.22 4.87 15.95
N LEU A 224 -7.50 5.43 16.94
CA LEU A 224 -6.08 5.72 16.81
C LEU A 224 -5.28 4.43 16.57
N GLY A 225 -5.52 3.39 17.37
CA GLY A 225 -4.87 2.09 17.26
C GLY A 225 -5.09 1.42 15.90
N THR A 226 -6.31 1.43 15.38
CA THR A 226 -6.65 0.90 14.05
C THR A 226 -6.05 1.75 12.92
N THR A 227 -6.02 3.08 13.04
CA THR A 227 -5.32 3.95 12.07
C THR A 227 -3.81 3.68 12.08
N LEU A 228 -3.21 3.51 13.27
CA LEU A 228 -1.79 3.16 13.43
C LEU A 228 -1.49 1.77 12.85
N GLN A 229 -2.40 0.81 13.05
CA GLN A 229 -2.33 -0.50 12.42
C GLN A 229 -2.31 -0.36 10.90
N ALA A 230 -3.25 0.39 10.31
CA ALA A 230 -3.36 0.57 8.86
C ALA A 230 -2.11 1.19 8.21
N ILE A 231 -1.44 2.12 8.90
CA ILE A 231 -0.15 2.69 8.42
C ILE A 231 1.07 1.82 8.79
N GLY A 232 0.84 0.70 9.48
CA GLY A 232 1.80 -0.30 9.91
C GLY A 232 2.73 0.14 11.05
N ASP A 233 2.31 1.10 11.87
CA ASP A 233 2.96 1.47 13.13
C ASP A 233 2.46 0.54 14.23
N LEU A 234 2.80 -0.75 14.09
CA LEU A 234 2.14 -1.85 14.80
C LEU A 234 2.39 -1.82 16.31
N GLU A 235 3.58 -1.38 16.75
CA GLU A 235 3.90 -1.26 18.17
C GLU A 235 3.07 -0.15 18.83
N GLN A 236 2.94 1.01 18.19
CA GLN A 236 2.09 2.09 18.69
C GLN A 236 0.60 1.73 18.61
N SER A 237 0.20 1.01 17.57
CA SER A 237 -1.16 0.43 17.46
C SER A 237 -1.46 -0.44 18.67
N GLN A 238 -0.60 -1.42 18.96
CA GLN A 238 -0.76 -2.31 20.11
C GLN A 238 -0.84 -1.51 21.42
N ALA A 239 0.04 -0.55 21.63
CA ALA A 239 0.06 0.27 22.85
C ALA A 239 -1.22 1.12 23.03
N ALA A 240 -1.72 1.75 21.95
CA ALA A 240 -2.96 2.52 21.98
C ALA A 240 -4.18 1.63 22.30
N LEU A 241 -4.24 0.45 21.69
CA LEU A 241 -5.31 -0.52 21.89
C LEU A 241 -5.28 -1.15 23.30
N GLU A 242 -4.11 -1.44 23.87
CA GLU A 242 -3.99 -1.92 25.24
C GLU A 242 -4.46 -0.87 26.27
N ARG A 243 -4.13 0.42 26.04
CA ARG A 243 -4.67 1.53 26.83
C ARG A 243 -6.20 1.61 26.72
N SER A 244 -6.72 1.49 25.50
CA SER A 244 -8.16 1.46 25.23
C SER A 244 -8.85 0.31 25.99
N LEU A 245 -8.29 -0.90 25.92
CA LEU A 245 -8.82 -2.09 26.56
C LEU A 245 -8.89 -1.94 28.09
N ALA A 246 -7.83 -1.41 28.71
CA ALA A 246 -7.79 -1.18 30.15
C ALA A 246 -8.91 -0.23 30.61
N ILE A 247 -9.16 0.84 29.84
CA ILE A 247 -10.26 1.78 30.10
C ILE A 247 -11.61 1.07 29.99
N ALA A 248 -11.87 0.36 28.88
CA ALA A 248 -13.14 -0.32 28.65
C ALA A 248 -13.43 -1.39 29.73
N GLN A 249 -12.42 -2.14 30.15
CA GLN A 249 -12.54 -3.13 31.23
C GLN A 249 -12.84 -2.49 32.58
N ASN A 250 -12.17 -1.39 32.92
CA ASN A 250 -12.42 -0.64 34.17
C ASN A 250 -13.84 -0.08 34.24
N LEU A 251 -14.39 0.34 33.10
CA LEU A 251 -15.77 0.83 32.98
C LEU A 251 -16.81 -0.30 32.91
N GLY A 252 -16.39 -1.55 32.71
CA GLY A 252 -17.30 -2.67 32.45
C GLY A 252 -18.01 -2.58 31.08
N ALA A 253 -17.46 -1.79 30.15
CA ALA A 253 -18.01 -1.58 28.82
C ALA A 253 -17.74 -2.80 27.92
N LYS A 254 -18.60 -3.82 28.02
CA LYS A 254 -18.40 -5.12 27.34
C LYS A 254 -18.39 -5.04 25.82
N ALA A 255 -19.28 -4.23 25.23
CA ALA A 255 -19.33 -4.03 23.79
C ALA A 255 -18.00 -3.45 23.26
N GLU A 256 -17.51 -2.39 23.90
CA GLU A 256 -16.22 -1.80 23.56
C GLU A 256 -15.05 -2.77 23.81
N THR A 257 -15.10 -3.52 24.92
CA THR A 257 -14.11 -4.56 25.22
C THR A 257 -14.01 -5.57 24.07
N SER A 258 -15.13 -6.04 23.55
CA SER A 258 -15.18 -6.96 22.39
C SER A 258 -14.51 -6.34 21.16
N ALA A 259 -14.92 -5.13 20.77
CA ALA A 259 -14.40 -4.46 19.58
C ALA A 259 -12.91 -4.09 19.67
N ILE A 260 -12.42 -3.71 20.86
CA ILE A 260 -10.99 -3.45 21.10
C ILE A 260 -10.18 -4.75 21.00
N LEU A 261 -10.70 -5.86 21.53
CA LEU A 261 -10.07 -7.17 21.43
C LEU A 261 -10.02 -7.67 19.98
N LEU A 262 -11.06 -7.43 19.17
CA LEU A 262 -11.00 -7.68 17.73
C LEU A 262 -9.86 -6.89 17.08
N SER A 263 -9.74 -5.60 17.40
CA SER A 263 -8.67 -4.74 16.87
C SER A 263 -7.28 -5.22 17.30
N LEU A 264 -7.11 -5.60 18.58
CA LEU A 264 -5.85 -6.19 19.09
C LEU A 264 -5.50 -7.50 18.41
N GLY A 265 -6.51 -8.34 18.13
CA GLY A 265 -6.32 -9.58 17.39
C GLY A 265 -5.81 -9.32 15.97
N ASN A 266 -6.37 -8.32 15.28
CA ASN A 266 -5.91 -7.90 13.95
C ASN A 266 -4.47 -7.36 14.00
N THR A 267 -4.15 -6.44 14.92
CA THR A 267 -2.77 -5.95 15.10
C THR A 267 -1.79 -7.09 15.45
N ALA A 268 -2.24 -8.10 16.21
CA ALA A 268 -1.42 -9.26 16.53
C ALA A 268 -1.16 -10.18 15.33
N ILE A 269 -2.10 -10.28 14.38
CA ILE A 269 -1.86 -10.96 13.09
C ILE A 269 -0.75 -10.23 12.33
N ASP A 270 -0.85 -8.90 12.18
CA ASP A 270 0.15 -8.09 11.45
C ASP A 270 1.55 -8.16 12.09
N LEU A 271 1.62 -8.44 13.39
CA LEU A 271 2.86 -8.66 14.15
C LEU A 271 3.40 -10.10 14.06
N ASP A 272 2.77 -10.98 13.28
CA ASP A 272 3.06 -12.42 13.18
C ASP A 272 2.94 -13.17 14.54
N LYS A 273 1.97 -12.75 15.37
CA LYS A 273 1.68 -13.31 16.71
C LYS A 273 0.35 -14.06 16.72
N SER A 274 0.24 -15.11 15.90
CA SER A 274 -0.99 -15.89 15.70
C SER A 274 -1.64 -16.42 17.00
N ASP A 275 -0.85 -16.90 17.96
CA ASP A 275 -1.38 -17.40 19.25
C ASP A 275 -2.01 -16.29 20.10
N ALA A 276 -1.41 -15.08 20.07
CA ALA A 276 -1.97 -13.93 20.77
C ALA A 276 -3.27 -13.46 20.10
N ALA A 277 -3.30 -13.43 18.77
CA ALA A 277 -4.48 -13.08 18.01
C ALA A 277 -5.67 -14.01 18.30
N LEU A 278 -5.44 -15.33 18.29
CA LEU A 278 -6.46 -16.32 18.67
C LEU A 278 -7.01 -16.08 20.08
N ASN A 279 -6.14 -15.75 21.03
CA ASN A 279 -6.55 -15.44 22.40
C ASN A 279 -7.42 -14.18 22.46
N TYR A 280 -7.01 -13.10 21.78
CA TYR A 280 -7.81 -11.88 21.71
C TYR A 280 -9.18 -12.12 21.09
N PHE A 281 -9.28 -12.85 19.97
CA PHE A 281 -10.57 -13.16 19.36
C PHE A 281 -11.44 -14.06 20.24
N GLN A 282 -10.85 -15.02 20.97
CA GLN A 282 -11.60 -15.83 21.93
C GLN A 282 -12.16 -14.98 23.07
N GLN A 283 -11.39 -14.00 23.57
CA GLN A 283 -11.88 -13.05 24.58
C GLN A 283 -12.94 -12.10 24.00
N ALA A 284 -12.78 -11.65 22.74
CA ALA A 284 -13.77 -10.81 22.06
C ALA A 284 -15.12 -11.53 21.96
N GLN A 285 -15.10 -12.79 21.51
CA GLN A 285 -16.29 -13.64 21.46
C GLN A 285 -16.99 -13.76 22.83
N GLN A 286 -16.24 -13.82 23.93
CA GLN A 286 -16.80 -13.89 25.29
C GLN A 286 -17.34 -12.54 25.79
N ALA A 287 -16.75 -11.43 25.35
CA ALA A 287 -17.17 -10.08 25.71
C ALA A 287 -18.35 -9.58 24.87
N ALA A 288 -18.55 -10.16 23.67
CA ALA A 288 -19.60 -9.79 22.74
C ALA A 288 -20.99 -9.73 23.40
N THR A 289 -21.68 -8.60 23.21
CA THR A 289 -23.03 -8.36 23.72
C THR A 289 -24.11 -8.63 22.68
N ASN A 290 -23.73 -8.74 21.40
CA ASN A 290 -24.62 -9.10 20.31
C ASN A 290 -24.07 -10.29 19.48
N PRO A 291 -24.94 -11.03 18.77
CA PRO A 291 -24.51 -12.20 18.00
C PRO A 291 -23.65 -11.91 16.76
N LEU A 292 -23.63 -10.66 16.25
CA LEU A 292 -22.81 -10.30 15.09
C LEU A 292 -21.35 -10.11 15.49
N ASP A 293 -21.07 -9.44 16.61
CA ASP A 293 -19.70 -9.31 17.14
C ASP A 293 -19.09 -10.70 17.45
N ALA A 294 -19.90 -11.60 18.02
CA ALA A 294 -19.48 -12.96 18.30
C ALA A 294 -19.17 -13.74 17.01
N LEU A 295 -19.94 -13.51 15.94
CA LEU A 295 -19.70 -14.11 14.63
C LEU A 295 -18.38 -13.61 14.03
N GLU A 296 -18.12 -12.30 14.08
CA GLU A 296 -16.88 -11.70 13.57
C GLU A 296 -15.65 -12.30 14.27
N ALA A 297 -15.68 -12.40 15.60
CA ALA A 297 -14.63 -13.03 16.38
C ALA A 297 -14.38 -14.50 15.99
N GLN A 298 -15.44 -15.27 15.68
CA GLN A 298 -15.30 -16.66 15.23
C GLN A 298 -14.77 -16.77 13.80
N LEU A 299 -15.19 -15.87 12.91
CA LEU A 299 -14.67 -15.80 11.54
C LEU A 299 -13.17 -15.54 11.53
N ASN A 300 -12.70 -14.61 12.38
CA ASN A 300 -11.27 -14.32 12.53
C ASN A 300 -10.49 -15.49 13.14
N GLN A 301 -11.06 -16.22 14.10
CA GLN A 301 -10.47 -17.48 14.59
C GLN A 301 -10.37 -18.54 13.50
N LEU A 302 -11.43 -18.74 12.71
CA LEU A 302 -11.43 -19.67 11.59
C LEU A 302 -10.37 -19.30 10.56
N TYR A 303 -10.27 -18.00 10.23
CA TYR A 303 -9.26 -17.48 9.32
C TYR A 303 -7.85 -17.87 9.78
N ILE A 304 -7.48 -17.57 11.03
CA ILE A 304 -6.15 -17.95 11.55
C ILE A 304 -5.95 -19.47 11.49
N HIS A 305 -6.93 -20.27 11.89
CA HIS A 305 -6.81 -21.73 11.83
C HIS A 305 -6.60 -22.24 10.40
N VAL A 306 -7.23 -21.61 9.40
CA VAL A 306 -7.08 -21.98 7.99
C VAL A 306 -5.72 -21.56 7.46
N GLU A 307 -5.28 -20.33 7.69
CA GLU A 307 -3.97 -19.84 7.21
C GLU A 307 -2.80 -20.53 7.91
N SER A 308 -2.94 -20.84 9.20
CA SER A 308 -1.96 -21.62 9.97
C SER A 308 -2.05 -23.13 9.72
N GLN A 309 -2.88 -23.58 8.76
CA GLN A 309 -3.12 -24.99 8.43
C GLN A 309 -3.53 -25.88 9.63
N GLN A 310 -4.15 -25.30 10.65
CA GLN A 310 -4.70 -25.99 11.83
C GLN A 310 -6.05 -26.62 11.49
N TRP A 311 -6.06 -27.54 10.52
CA TRP A 311 -7.28 -28.10 9.92
C TRP A 311 -8.25 -28.73 10.91
N GLN A 312 -7.76 -29.30 12.01
CA GLN A 312 -8.61 -29.87 13.05
C GLN A 312 -9.41 -28.80 13.79
N ASN A 313 -8.79 -27.67 14.12
CA ASN A 313 -9.44 -26.55 14.80
C ASN A 313 -10.43 -25.86 13.85
N ALA A 314 -10.03 -25.63 12.60
CA ALA A 314 -10.91 -25.09 11.56
C ALA A 314 -12.18 -25.95 11.37
N ARG A 315 -12.02 -27.28 11.29
CA ARG A 315 -13.17 -28.22 11.20
C ARG A 315 -14.05 -28.23 12.44
N ALA A 316 -13.52 -27.89 13.61
CA ALA A 316 -14.28 -27.88 14.86
C ALA A 316 -15.19 -26.65 14.96
N ILE A 317 -14.72 -25.47 14.53
CA ILE A 317 -15.47 -24.21 14.62
C ILE A 317 -16.40 -23.96 13.43
N ALA A 318 -16.07 -24.46 12.22
CA ALA A 318 -16.85 -24.19 11.01
C ALA A 318 -18.36 -24.54 11.12
N PRO A 319 -18.79 -25.69 11.70
CA PRO A 319 -20.21 -25.98 11.87
C PRO A 319 -20.94 -25.01 12.81
N GLN A 320 -20.24 -24.44 13.79
CA GLN A 320 -20.81 -23.47 14.72
C GLN A 320 -21.11 -22.15 13.99
N ILE A 321 -20.14 -21.66 13.21
CA ILE A 321 -20.28 -20.47 12.37
C ILE A 321 -21.42 -20.66 11.36
N GLN A 322 -21.48 -21.82 10.69
CA GLN A 322 -22.56 -22.12 9.73
C GLN A 322 -23.95 -22.09 10.38
N THR A 323 -24.07 -22.65 11.60
CA THR A 323 -25.34 -22.65 12.34
C THR A 323 -25.74 -21.24 12.77
N GLN A 324 -24.78 -20.43 13.22
CA GLN A 324 -25.00 -19.04 13.63
C GLN A 324 -25.45 -18.19 12.43
N LEU A 325 -24.73 -18.25 11.31
CA LEU A 325 -25.11 -17.57 10.06
C LEU A 325 -26.53 -17.92 9.61
N ALA A 326 -26.93 -19.20 9.68
CA ALA A 326 -28.27 -19.64 9.30
C ALA A 326 -29.39 -19.14 10.23
N SER A 327 -29.05 -18.73 11.46
CA SER A 327 -30.01 -18.23 12.46
C SER A 327 -30.16 -16.71 12.46
N LEU A 328 -29.21 -15.99 11.87
CA LEU A 328 -29.19 -14.53 11.83
C LEU A 328 -30.11 -13.99 10.74
N PRO A 329 -30.81 -12.87 10.99
CA PRO A 329 -31.61 -12.21 9.95
C PRO A 329 -30.70 -11.64 8.84
N PRO A 330 -31.16 -11.59 7.58
CA PRO A 330 -30.40 -10.97 6.51
C PRO A 330 -30.06 -9.50 6.82
N SER A 331 -28.79 -9.18 6.72
CA SER A 331 -28.20 -7.83 6.78
C SER A 331 -26.89 -7.80 6.00
N ARG A 332 -26.37 -6.61 5.71
CA ARG A 332 -25.05 -6.45 5.07
C ARG A 332 -23.97 -7.28 5.78
N THR A 333 -23.88 -7.16 7.11
CA THR A 333 -22.92 -7.90 7.94
C THR A 333 -23.03 -9.42 7.78
N THR A 334 -24.26 -9.97 7.71
CA THR A 334 -24.43 -11.42 7.53
C THR A 334 -24.04 -11.91 6.13
N VAL A 335 -24.23 -11.08 5.09
CA VAL A 335 -23.81 -11.43 3.73
C VAL A 335 -22.29 -11.47 3.66
N PHE A 336 -21.60 -10.43 4.13
CA PHE A 336 -20.14 -10.41 4.19
C PHE A 336 -19.57 -11.51 5.09
N GLY A 337 -20.18 -11.74 6.25
CA GLY A 337 -19.80 -12.87 7.11
C GLY A 337 -19.94 -14.23 6.42
N THR A 338 -20.95 -14.40 5.56
CA THR A 338 -21.13 -15.59 4.73
C THR A 338 -20.07 -15.72 3.65
N VAL A 339 -19.74 -14.61 2.98
CA VAL A 339 -18.67 -14.53 1.97
C VAL A 339 -17.31 -14.87 2.59
N ASN A 340 -17.00 -14.32 3.77
CA ASN A 340 -15.78 -14.59 4.53
C ASN A 340 -15.69 -16.06 4.95
N PHE A 341 -16.77 -16.61 5.49
CA PHE A 341 -16.85 -18.01 5.84
C PHE A 341 -16.63 -18.92 4.63
N ALA A 342 -17.31 -18.64 3.51
CA ALA A 342 -17.16 -19.37 2.27
C ALA A 342 -15.73 -19.31 1.73
N ASN A 343 -15.06 -18.16 1.84
CA ASN A 343 -13.66 -18.01 1.42
C ASN A 343 -12.72 -18.92 2.23
N SER A 344 -12.87 -18.98 3.54
CA SER A 344 -12.12 -19.90 4.40
C SER A 344 -12.37 -21.37 4.02
N LEU A 345 -13.61 -21.73 3.70
CA LEU A 345 -13.94 -23.08 3.24
C LEU A 345 -13.37 -23.40 1.83
N LEU A 346 -13.37 -22.43 0.92
CA LEU A 346 -12.74 -22.58 -0.40
C LEU A 346 -11.23 -22.79 -0.28
N LYS A 347 -10.57 -22.07 0.63
CA LYS A 347 -9.15 -22.27 0.94
C LYS A 347 -8.90 -23.68 1.46
N MET A 348 -9.69 -24.13 2.44
CA MET A 348 -9.64 -25.52 2.93
C MET A 348 -9.83 -26.56 1.82
N GLN A 349 -10.80 -26.34 0.92
CA GLN A 349 -11.07 -27.24 -0.21
C GLN A 349 -9.87 -27.30 -1.17
N SER A 350 -9.27 -26.15 -1.48
CA SER A 350 -8.08 -26.07 -2.33
C SER A 350 -6.88 -26.83 -1.73
N GLU A 351 -6.76 -26.85 -0.40
CA GLU A 351 -5.76 -27.55 0.42
C GLU A 351 -6.04 -29.06 0.57
N GLY A 352 -7.01 -29.58 -0.18
CA GLY A 352 -7.39 -30.99 -0.13
C GLY A 352 -8.12 -31.40 1.15
N GLN A 353 -8.59 -30.44 1.96
CA GLN A 353 -9.45 -30.74 3.10
C GLN A 353 -10.88 -31.00 2.60
N SER A 354 -11.54 -31.98 3.21
CA SER A 354 -12.92 -32.32 2.88
C SER A 354 -13.86 -31.19 3.32
N THR A 355 -14.49 -30.53 2.35
CA THR A 355 -15.62 -29.61 2.54
C THR A 355 -16.86 -30.16 1.81
N ASN A 356 -18.06 -29.79 2.27
CA ASN A 356 -19.28 -30.18 1.55
C ASN A 356 -19.58 -29.14 0.46
N THR A 357 -19.15 -29.44 -0.77
CA THR A 357 -19.34 -28.57 -1.94
C THR A 357 -20.80 -28.20 -2.19
N ARG A 358 -21.76 -29.09 -1.90
CA ARG A 358 -23.20 -28.79 -2.07
C ARG A 358 -23.67 -27.75 -1.07
N ASP A 359 -23.26 -27.88 0.18
CA ASP A 359 -23.60 -26.92 1.23
C ASP A 359 -22.94 -25.57 0.95
N LEU A 360 -21.68 -25.56 0.50
CA LEU A 360 -20.96 -24.34 0.13
C LEU A 360 -21.60 -23.64 -1.08
N ASN A 361 -22.02 -24.39 -2.10
CA ASN A 361 -22.78 -23.83 -3.22
C ASN A 361 -24.12 -23.23 -2.78
N ARG A 362 -24.84 -23.90 -1.88
CA ARG A 362 -26.10 -23.37 -1.32
C ARG A 362 -25.85 -22.11 -0.50
N LEU A 363 -24.81 -22.10 0.33
CA LEU A 363 -24.42 -20.97 1.16
C LEU A 363 -24.18 -19.71 0.32
N LEU A 364 -23.39 -19.82 -0.76
CA LEU A 364 -23.09 -18.69 -1.66
C LEU A 364 -24.33 -18.27 -2.48
N ALA A 365 -25.16 -19.21 -2.93
CA ALA A 365 -26.41 -18.89 -3.61
C ALA A 365 -27.41 -18.16 -2.69
N ASP A 366 -27.49 -18.55 -1.42
CA ASP A 366 -28.34 -17.89 -0.42
C ASP A 366 -27.77 -16.50 -0.06
N ALA A 367 -26.44 -16.31 -0.07
CA ALA A 367 -25.80 -15.00 0.10
C ALA A 367 -26.15 -14.03 -1.03
N VAL A 368 -26.04 -14.47 -2.29
CA VAL A 368 -26.46 -13.67 -3.46
C VAL A 368 -27.95 -13.31 -3.38
N ARG A 369 -28.82 -14.27 -3.04
CA ARG A 369 -30.26 -13.99 -2.86
C ARG A 369 -30.51 -12.99 -1.73
N SER A 370 -29.77 -13.09 -0.64
CA SER A 370 -29.89 -12.18 0.50
C SER A 370 -29.48 -10.76 0.10
N ALA A 371 -28.35 -10.61 -0.59
CA ALA A 371 -27.90 -9.32 -1.13
C ALA A 371 -28.94 -8.71 -2.08
N GLN A 372 -29.49 -9.49 -3.02
CA GLN A 372 -30.55 -9.03 -3.93
C GLN A 372 -31.83 -8.62 -3.19
N THR A 373 -32.20 -9.34 -2.13
CA THR A 373 -33.38 -9.00 -1.30
C THR A 373 -33.17 -7.70 -0.55
N LEU A 374 -31.94 -7.46 -0.08
CA LEU A 374 -31.51 -6.21 0.56
C LEU A 374 -31.29 -5.07 -0.45
N LYS A 375 -31.31 -5.36 -1.76
CA LYS A 375 -30.88 -4.45 -2.83
C LYS A 375 -29.44 -3.93 -2.63
N ASP A 376 -28.59 -4.74 -2.01
CA ASP A 376 -27.19 -4.43 -1.77
C ASP A 376 -26.35 -4.95 -2.94
N GLU A 377 -26.19 -4.10 -3.96
CA GLU A 377 -25.47 -4.45 -5.19
C GLU A 377 -23.99 -4.75 -4.93
N GLU A 378 -23.36 -4.06 -3.96
CA GLU A 378 -21.97 -4.27 -3.59
C GLU A 378 -21.77 -5.66 -2.98
N ALA A 379 -22.60 -6.02 -1.99
CA ALA A 379 -22.58 -7.33 -1.37
C ALA A 379 -22.94 -8.45 -2.38
N GLU A 380 -23.82 -8.17 -3.34
CA GLU A 380 -24.14 -9.08 -4.44
C GLU A 380 -22.92 -9.38 -5.29
N ALA A 381 -22.16 -8.35 -5.69
CA ALA A 381 -20.96 -8.53 -6.52
C ALA A 381 -19.90 -9.38 -5.81
N TYR A 382 -19.63 -9.10 -4.52
CA TYR A 382 -18.73 -9.93 -3.71
C TYR A 382 -19.16 -11.39 -3.62
N ALA A 383 -20.44 -11.64 -3.37
CA ALA A 383 -20.99 -12.99 -3.31
C ALA A 383 -20.93 -13.71 -4.66
N LEU A 384 -21.20 -13.00 -5.77
CA LEU A 384 -21.08 -13.53 -7.14
C LEU A 384 -19.64 -13.95 -7.46
N SER A 385 -18.65 -13.10 -7.18
CA SER A 385 -17.24 -13.44 -7.44
C SER A 385 -16.79 -14.66 -6.62
N LYS A 386 -17.10 -14.71 -5.31
CA LYS A 386 -16.76 -15.92 -4.52
C LYS A 386 -17.47 -17.18 -5.00
N TRP A 387 -18.68 -17.04 -5.54
CA TRP A 387 -19.37 -18.16 -6.18
C TRP A 387 -18.72 -18.59 -7.50
N GLY A 388 -18.23 -17.64 -8.30
CA GLY A 388 -17.41 -17.89 -9.48
C GLY A 388 -16.15 -18.70 -9.16
N VAL A 389 -15.44 -18.32 -8.10
CA VAL A 389 -14.27 -19.07 -7.60
C VAL A 389 -14.61 -20.51 -7.23
N LEU A 390 -15.75 -20.77 -6.56
CA LEU A 390 -16.20 -22.14 -6.25
C LEU A 390 -16.36 -22.97 -7.54
N TYR A 391 -17.04 -22.42 -8.54
CA TYR A 391 -17.23 -23.09 -9.83
C TYR A 391 -15.92 -23.32 -10.56
N ALA A 392 -15.00 -22.36 -10.52
CA ALA A 392 -13.67 -22.50 -11.08
C ALA A 392 -12.89 -23.67 -10.44
N GLN A 393 -12.91 -23.79 -9.11
CA GLN A 393 -12.25 -24.87 -8.38
C GLN A 393 -12.85 -26.25 -8.68
N ASN A 394 -14.15 -26.32 -8.95
CA ASN A 394 -14.84 -27.55 -9.31
C ASN A 394 -14.77 -27.89 -10.82
N GLY A 395 -14.08 -27.08 -11.62
CA GLY A 395 -13.91 -27.28 -13.07
C GLY A 395 -15.08 -26.80 -13.93
N GLN A 396 -16.05 -26.08 -13.35
CA GLN A 396 -17.21 -25.49 -14.04
C GLN A 396 -16.83 -24.11 -14.62
N ILE A 397 -15.93 -24.11 -15.60
CA ILE A 397 -15.26 -22.88 -16.07
C ILE A 397 -16.24 -21.89 -16.72
N ASN A 398 -17.26 -22.36 -17.45
CA ASN A 398 -18.19 -21.44 -18.13
C ASN A 398 -19.12 -20.74 -17.14
N GLU A 399 -19.60 -21.46 -16.14
CA GLU A 399 -20.42 -20.93 -15.07
C GLU A 399 -19.62 -19.96 -14.20
N ALA A 400 -18.34 -20.26 -13.95
CA ALA A 400 -17.44 -19.33 -13.27
C ALA A 400 -17.28 -18.02 -14.06
N ILE A 401 -17.06 -18.09 -15.38
CA ILE A 401 -16.94 -16.89 -16.23
C ILE A 401 -18.22 -16.05 -16.20
N ASP A 402 -19.40 -16.67 -16.28
CA ASP A 402 -20.68 -15.95 -16.22
C ASP A 402 -20.86 -15.21 -14.89
N LEU A 403 -20.47 -15.83 -13.77
CA LEU A 403 -20.52 -15.20 -12.45
C LEU A 403 -19.53 -14.04 -12.31
N GLU A 404 -18.27 -14.22 -12.74
CA GLU A 404 -17.27 -13.13 -12.68
C GLU A 404 -17.64 -11.96 -13.61
N GLN A 405 -18.24 -12.23 -14.77
CA GLN A 405 -18.74 -11.17 -15.66
C GLN A 405 -19.87 -10.36 -15.03
N LYS A 406 -20.80 -11.02 -14.32
CA LYS A 406 -21.87 -10.34 -13.58
C LYS A 406 -21.29 -9.50 -12.43
N SER A 407 -20.37 -10.07 -11.66
CA SER A 407 -19.67 -9.36 -10.59
C SER A 407 -18.96 -8.11 -11.11
N LEU A 408 -18.17 -8.25 -12.18
CA LEU A 408 -17.45 -7.14 -12.80
C LEU A 408 -18.39 -6.05 -13.33
N ALA A 409 -19.51 -6.42 -13.96
CA ALA A 409 -20.48 -5.45 -14.45
C ALA A 409 -21.11 -4.62 -13.33
N VAL A 410 -21.40 -5.25 -12.19
CA VAL A 410 -21.90 -4.55 -10.99
C VAL A 410 -20.79 -3.65 -10.42
N ALA A 411 -19.56 -4.15 -10.29
CA ALA A 411 -18.42 -3.36 -9.81
C ALA A 411 -18.17 -2.10 -10.65
N GLN A 412 -18.23 -2.22 -11.98
CA GLN A 412 -18.09 -1.08 -12.90
C GLN A 412 -19.24 -0.07 -12.75
N LYS A 413 -20.48 -0.55 -12.57
CA LYS A 413 -21.64 0.31 -12.32
C LYS A 413 -21.50 1.10 -11.02
N LEU A 414 -21.00 0.45 -9.96
CA LEU A 414 -20.78 1.05 -8.64
C LEU A 414 -19.50 1.89 -8.58
N GLN A 415 -18.66 1.85 -9.62
CA GLN A 415 -17.32 2.43 -9.61
C GLN A 415 -16.48 1.92 -8.42
N SER A 416 -16.59 0.62 -8.13
CA SER A 416 -15.85 -0.08 -7.07
C SER A 416 -14.62 -0.76 -7.68
N PRO A 417 -13.44 -0.12 -7.63
CA PRO A 417 -12.24 -0.65 -8.27
C PRO A 417 -11.69 -1.89 -7.56
N ASP A 418 -12.00 -2.09 -6.28
CA ASP A 418 -11.61 -3.27 -5.50
C ASP A 418 -12.27 -4.55 -6.02
N ILE A 419 -13.59 -4.52 -6.19
CA ILE A 419 -14.36 -5.64 -6.75
C ILE A 419 -14.01 -5.84 -8.23
N ALA A 420 -13.81 -4.74 -8.97
CA ALA A 420 -13.43 -4.80 -10.38
C ALA A 420 -12.07 -5.50 -10.56
N ALA A 421 -11.06 -5.13 -9.76
CA ALA A 421 -9.75 -5.76 -9.77
C ALA A 421 -9.84 -7.27 -9.50
N GLN A 422 -10.58 -7.66 -8.46
CA GLN A 422 -10.75 -9.08 -8.11
C GLN A 422 -11.45 -9.87 -9.22
N SER A 423 -12.60 -9.38 -9.69
CA SER A 423 -13.45 -10.10 -10.65
C SER A 423 -12.76 -10.20 -12.02
N ALA A 424 -12.13 -9.12 -12.47
CA ALA A 424 -11.42 -9.08 -13.74
C ALA A 424 -10.18 -10.00 -13.75
N LEU A 425 -9.48 -10.11 -12.62
CA LEU A 425 -8.35 -11.02 -12.47
C LEU A 425 -8.76 -12.49 -12.57
N GLU A 426 -9.80 -12.91 -11.84
CA GLU A 426 -10.30 -14.28 -11.93
C GLU A 426 -10.84 -14.57 -13.33
N LEU A 427 -11.54 -13.62 -13.95
CA LEU A 427 -11.96 -13.71 -15.34
C LEU A 427 -10.76 -13.91 -16.29
N GLY A 428 -9.69 -13.13 -16.14
CA GLY A 428 -8.46 -13.25 -16.94
C GLY A 428 -7.87 -14.66 -16.88
N ARG A 429 -7.73 -15.22 -15.68
CA ARG A 429 -7.23 -16.59 -15.47
C ARG A 429 -8.12 -17.65 -16.07
N LEU A 430 -9.43 -17.49 -15.95
CA LEU A 430 -10.40 -18.40 -16.55
C LEU A 430 -10.30 -18.37 -18.08
N GLN A 431 -10.12 -17.19 -18.69
CA GLN A 431 -9.91 -17.06 -20.12
C GLN A 431 -8.58 -17.69 -20.58
N VAL A 432 -7.50 -17.55 -19.80
CA VAL A 432 -6.23 -18.28 -20.05
C VAL A 432 -6.46 -19.79 -20.03
N LYS A 433 -7.19 -20.33 -19.04
CA LYS A 433 -7.54 -21.76 -18.97
C LYS A 433 -8.35 -22.23 -20.19
N GLN A 434 -9.14 -21.36 -20.81
CA GLN A 434 -9.86 -21.65 -22.05
C GLN A 434 -9.02 -21.49 -23.33
N GLY A 435 -7.77 -21.04 -23.22
CA GLY A 435 -6.92 -20.70 -24.37
C GLY A 435 -7.37 -19.43 -25.11
N LYS A 436 -8.19 -18.58 -24.48
CA LYS A 436 -8.73 -17.35 -25.06
C LYS A 436 -7.86 -16.14 -24.71
N ARG A 437 -6.77 -15.98 -25.45
CA ARG A 437 -5.74 -14.95 -25.18
C ARG A 437 -6.27 -13.51 -25.18
N GLN A 438 -7.03 -13.09 -26.19
CA GLN A 438 -7.52 -11.71 -26.27
C GLN A 438 -8.51 -11.34 -25.15
N PRO A 439 -9.52 -12.17 -24.83
CA PRO A 439 -10.34 -11.97 -23.64
C PRO A 439 -9.55 -11.97 -22.32
N ALA A 440 -8.50 -12.79 -22.21
CA ALA A 440 -7.62 -12.77 -21.05
C ALA A 440 -6.90 -11.42 -20.90
N ILE A 441 -6.26 -10.93 -21.98
CA ILE A 441 -5.58 -9.63 -21.99
C ILE A 441 -6.54 -8.51 -21.58
N ALA A 442 -7.76 -8.48 -22.11
CA ALA A 442 -8.76 -7.47 -21.75
C ALA A 442 -9.10 -7.50 -20.25
N ALA A 443 -9.33 -8.68 -19.69
CA ALA A 443 -9.66 -8.84 -18.28
C ALA A 443 -8.48 -8.51 -17.35
N TYR A 444 -7.26 -8.93 -17.69
CA TYR A 444 -6.06 -8.52 -16.94
C TYR A 444 -5.77 -7.01 -17.03
N THR A 445 -6.06 -6.40 -18.19
CA THR A 445 -5.93 -4.94 -18.36
C THR A 445 -6.88 -4.21 -17.44
N GLU A 446 -8.14 -4.65 -17.36
CA GLU A 446 -9.13 -4.10 -16.42
C GLU A 446 -8.67 -4.25 -14.96
N ALA A 447 -8.14 -5.43 -14.60
CA ALA A 447 -7.60 -5.66 -13.27
C ALA A 447 -6.45 -4.71 -12.92
N VAL A 448 -5.50 -4.52 -13.85
CA VAL A 448 -4.38 -3.58 -13.67
C VAL A 448 -4.87 -2.13 -13.55
N ASN A 449 -5.82 -1.71 -14.39
CA ASN A 449 -6.37 -0.34 -14.33
C ASN A 449 -7.08 -0.08 -12.99
N ALA A 450 -7.86 -1.05 -12.51
CA ALA A 450 -8.56 -0.94 -11.22
C ALA A 450 -7.57 -0.90 -10.04
N LEU A 451 -6.50 -1.70 -10.07
CA LEU A 451 -5.41 -1.64 -9.10
C LEU A 451 -4.67 -0.29 -9.12
N GLN A 452 -4.48 0.28 -10.32
CA GLN A 452 -3.86 1.60 -10.47
C GLN A 452 -4.75 2.72 -9.90
N SER A 453 -6.06 2.68 -10.13
CA SER A 453 -6.97 3.70 -9.57
C SER A 453 -7.00 3.66 -8.05
N MET A 454 -6.81 2.49 -7.44
CA MET A 454 -6.72 2.37 -5.98
C MET A 454 -5.31 2.56 -5.44
N ARG A 455 -4.28 2.89 -6.24
CA ARG A 455 -2.89 2.85 -5.76
C ARG A 455 -2.65 3.73 -4.52
N GLY A 456 -3.28 4.90 -4.46
CA GLY A 456 -3.26 5.77 -3.28
C GLY A 456 -4.01 5.19 -2.08
N ASP A 457 -5.12 4.52 -2.32
CA ASP A 457 -5.99 3.96 -1.28
C ASP A 457 -5.44 2.62 -0.75
N LEU A 458 -5.03 1.68 -1.62
CA LEU A 458 -4.48 0.36 -1.28
C LEU A 458 -3.27 0.44 -0.36
N VAL A 459 -2.36 1.37 -0.66
CA VAL A 459 -1.12 1.55 0.08
C VAL A 459 -1.38 2.18 1.45
N ALA A 460 -2.51 2.86 1.60
CA ALA A 460 -2.92 3.52 2.81
C ALA A 460 -3.85 2.64 3.68
N ILE A 461 -4.61 1.72 3.07
CA ILE A 461 -5.56 0.80 3.71
C ILE A 461 -4.87 -0.36 4.44
N ASN A 462 -3.68 -0.82 4.02
CA ASN A 462 -3.26 -2.15 4.46
C ASN A 462 -1.74 -2.47 4.46
N PRO A 463 -1.12 -2.74 5.62
CA PRO A 463 0.24 -3.26 5.71
C PRO A 463 0.39 -4.71 5.24
N GLU A 464 -0.66 -5.55 5.27
CA GLU A 464 -0.64 -6.90 4.66
C GLU A 464 -0.60 -6.85 3.13
N VAL A 465 -0.89 -5.71 2.48
CA VAL A 465 -0.49 -5.51 1.08
C VAL A 465 1.05 -5.59 0.96
N GLN A 466 1.84 -5.40 2.01
CA GLN A 466 3.30 -5.61 1.92
C GLN A 466 3.72 -7.07 1.79
N PHE A 467 2.98 -8.01 2.41
CA PHE A 467 3.23 -9.45 2.32
C PHE A 467 2.50 -10.06 1.12
N THR A 468 1.28 -9.60 0.85
CA THR A 468 0.49 -10.10 -0.28
C THR A 468 0.85 -9.44 -1.60
N PHE A 469 1.47 -8.26 -1.67
CA PHE A 469 1.80 -7.61 -2.96
C PHE A 469 2.56 -8.56 -3.89
N ARG A 470 3.60 -9.24 -3.40
CA ARG A 470 4.35 -10.23 -4.20
C ARG A 470 3.53 -11.45 -4.62
N GLU A 471 2.52 -11.77 -3.84
CA GLU A 471 1.74 -13.00 -3.97
C GLU A 471 0.37 -12.77 -4.64
N SER A 472 -0.12 -11.52 -4.69
CA SER A 472 -1.47 -11.14 -5.11
C SER A 472 -1.50 -10.01 -6.14
N ILE A 473 -0.60 -9.01 -6.07
CA ILE A 473 -0.59 -7.83 -6.97
C ILE A 473 0.45 -7.98 -8.08
N GLU A 474 1.72 -8.18 -7.72
CA GLU A 474 2.83 -8.39 -8.66
C GLU A 474 2.52 -9.46 -9.72
N PRO A 475 1.91 -10.62 -9.37
CA PRO A 475 1.55 -11.63 -10.36
C PRO A 475 0.56 -11.12 -11.40
N VAL A 476 -0.34 -10.18 -11.07
CA VAL A 476 -1.33 -9.63 -12.03
C VAL A 476 -0.63 -8.90 -13.16
N TYR A 477 0.31 -8.02 -12.81
CA TYR A 477 1.12 -7.28 -13.78
C TYR A 477 1.97 -8.23 -14.63
N ARG A 478 2.63 -9.21 -13.99
CA ARG A 478 3.49 -10.17 -14.71
C ARG A 478 2.69 -11.09 -15.63
N GLU A 479 1.54 -11.60 -15.19
CA GLU A 479 0.64 -12.44 -15.99
C GLU A 479 0.11 -11.66 -17.22
N LEU A 480 -0.23 -10.38 -17.07
CA LEU A 480 -0.58 -9.52 -18.22
C LEU A 480 0.59 -9.37 -19.19
N VAL A 481 1.77 -9.01 -18.70
CA VAL A 481 2.98 -8.79 -19.51
C VAL A 481 3.36 -10.06 -20.27
N GLU A 482 3.26 -11.21 -19.62
CA GLU A 482 3.52 -12.51 -20.23
C GLU A 482 2.60 -12.77 -21.42
N LEU A 483 1.28 -12.55 -21.24
CA LEU A 483 0.29 -12.68 -22.31
C LEU A 483 0.50 -11.67 -23.43
N LEU A 484 0.93 -10.44 -23.12
CA LEU A 484 1.20 -9.42 -24.12
C LEU A 484 2.40 -9.77 -25.00
N LEU A 485 3.44 -10.36 -24.39
CA LEU A 485 4.72 -10.67 -25.03
C LEU A 485 4.78 -12.05 -25.73
N GLU A 486 3.69 -12.82 -25.74
CA GLU A 486 3.61 -14.09 -26.47
C GLU A 486 3.50 -13.91 -28.01
N ASP A 487 4.00 -14.88 -28.77
CA ASP A 487 3.84 -15.03 -30.24
C ASP A 487 4.04 -13.75 -31.08
N ASN A 488 5.26 -13.18 -31.08
CA ASN A 488 5.61 -11.96 -31.84
C ASN A 488 4.68 -10.77 -31.50
N PRO A 489 4.90 -10.09 -30.37
CA PRO A 489 4.02 -9.02 -29.90
C PRO A 489 3.90 -7.88 -30.92
N THR A 490 2.69 -7.33 -31.03
CA THR A 490 2.43 -6.08 -31.77
C THR A 490 3.08 -4.90 -31.05
N GLN A 491 3.22 -3.76 -31.73
CA GLN A 491 3.70 -2.53 -31.08
C GLN A 491 2.82 -2.11 -29.90
N ASP A 492 1.49 -2.22 -30.03
CA ASP A 492 0.56 -1.91 -28.95
C ASP A 492 0.79 -2.81 -27.73
N ASN A 493 1.01 -4.11 -27.96
CA ASN A 493 1.35 -5.05 -26.88
C ASN A 493 2.69 -4.71 -26.22
N LEU A 494 3.70 -4.28 -26.98
CA LEU A 494 5.00 -3.88 -26.43
C LEU A 494 4.90 -2.62 -25.59
N ILE A 495 4.12 -1.63 -26.05
CA ILE A 495 3.84 -0.41 -25.30
C ILE A 495 3.13 -0.76 -24.00
N GLN A 496 2.05 -1.55 -24.08
CA GLN A 496 1.28 -1.94 -22.90
C GLN A 496 2.10 -2.79 -21.92
N ALA A 497 2.96 -3.69 -22.40
CA ALA A 497 3.82 -4.52 -21.56
C ALA A 497 4.87 -3.67 -20.82
N ARG A 498 5.52 -2.73 -21.52
CA ARG A 498 6.44 -1.76 -20.92
C ARG A 498 5.73 -0.94 -19.84
N ASP A 499 4.58 -0.35 -20.18
CA ASP A 499 3.82 0.51 -19.28
C ASP A 499 3.33 -0.29 -18.05
N SER A 500 2.94 -1.55 -18.23
CA SER A 500 2.54 -2.43 -17.13
C SER A 500 3.69 -2.72 -16.15
N ILE A 501 4.91 -2.98 -16.64
CA ILE A 501 6.07 -3.17 -15.76
C ILE A 501 6.46 -1.88 -15.06
N GLU A 502 6.38 -0.72 -15.71
CA GLU A 502 6.64 0.56 -15.04
C GLU A 502 5.63 0.84 -13.92
N ASN A 503 4.35 0.58 -14.18
CA ASN A 503 3.32 0.71 -13.16
C ASN A 503 3.53 -0.27 -11.99
N LEU A 504 4.04 -1.48 -12.26
CA LEU A 504 4.45 -2.40 -11.21
C LEU A 504 5.57 -1.81 -10.34
N GLN A 505 6.58 -1.18 -10.92
CA GLN A 505 7.68 -0.56 -10.17
C GLN A 505 7.20 0.60 -9.28
N LEU A 506 6.24 1.39 -9.76
CA LEU A 506 5.60 2.43 -8.94
C LEU A 506 4.81 1.84 -7.79
N ALA A 507 4.04 0.78 -8.05
CA ALA A 507 3.29 0.11 -7.01
C ALA A 507 4.23 -0.54 -5.96
N GLU A 508 5.39 -1.05 -6.37
CA GLU A 508 6.44 -1.51 -5.45
C GLU A 508 7.02 -0.39 -4.58
N LEU A 509 7.25 0.79 -5.17
CA LEU A 509 7.74 1.96 -4.44
C LEU A 509 6.70 2.48 -3.45
N ASP A 510 5.45 2.67 -3.88
CA ASP A 510 4.38 3.10 -2.99
C ASP A 510 4.19 2.11 -1.83
N ASN A 511 4.22 0.80 -2.13
CA ASN A 511 4.19 -0.24 -1.10
C ASN A 511 5.39 -0.20 -0.14
N PHE A 512 6.61 0.04 -0.64
CA PHE A 512 7.80 0.20 0.21
C PHE A 512 7.64 1.38 1.18
N PHE A 513 6.93 2.42 0.74
CA PHE A 513 6.79 3.68 1.45
C PHE A 513 5.55 3.85 2.31
N ARG A 514 4.52 3.03 2.07
CA ARG A 514 3.20 3.15 2.71
C ARG A 514 2.52 4.49 2.45
N GLU A 515 2.78 5.07 1.28
CA GLU A 515 1.98 6.17 0.73
C GLU A 515 2.13 6.23 -0.78
N ALA A 516 1.13 6.77 -1.49
CA ALA A 516 1.32 7.21 -2.86
C ALA A 516 2.39 8.32 -2.87
N CYS A 517 3.59 7.97 -3.31
CA CYS A 517 4.72 8.87 -3.18
C CYS A 517 4.66 10.01 -4.20
N LEU A 518 3.97 9.82 -5.33
CA LEU A 518 4.14 10.66 -6.50
C LEU A 518 2.94 10.64 -7.47
N ASN A 519 2.53 11.84 -7.90
CA ASN A 519 1.76 12.05 -9.13
C ASN A 519 2.72 12.55 -10.21
N ALA A 520 3.47 11.62 -10.80
CA ALA A 520 4.48 11.98 -11.78
C ALA A 520 3.91 11.89 -13.20
N GLU A 521 4.11 12.94 -14.00
CA GLU A 521 3.65 13.00 -15.39
C GLU A 521 4.60 12.18 -16.28
N PRO A 522 4.12 11.13 -17.00
CA PRO A 522 4.96 10.31 -17.86
C PRO A 522 5.62 11.15 -18.96
N THR A 523 6.95 11.25 -18.94
CA THR A 523 7.70 11.82 -20.07
C THR A 523 8.43 10.69 -20.80
N PRO A 524 8.07 10.41 -22.07
CA PRO A 524 8.79 9.43 -22.86
C PRO A 524 10.28 9.80 -22.94
N ILE A 525 11.13 8.88 -22.51
CA ILE A 525 12.59 9.03 -22.41
C ILE A 525 13.29 9.33 -23.73
N ASP A 526 12.70 8.90 -24.84
CA ASP A 526 13.12 9.24 -26.19
C ASP A 526 12.99 10.73 -26.51
N ARG A 527 12.25 11.48 -25.68
CA ARG A 527 12.19 12.95 -25.70
C ARG A 527 13.16 13.61 -24.72
N VAL A 528 13.71 12.86 -23.77
CA VAL A 528 14.66 13.36 -22.75
C VAL A 528 16.07 13.40 -23.33
N ASP A 529 16.55 12.30 -23.89
CA ASP A 529 17.89 12.19 -24.51
C ASP A 529 17.80 11.50 -25.89
N PRO A 530 18.02 12.22 -27.00
CA PRO A 530 17.93 11.64 -28.35
C PRO A 530 19.07 10.65 -28.66
N THR A 531 20.05 10.50 -27.77
CA THR A 531 21.18 9.58 -27.89
C THR A 531 21.17 8.45 -26.85
N ALA A 532 20.10 8.33 -26.07
CA ALA A 532 19.94 7.25 -25.10
C ALA A 532 19.02 6.14 -25.63
N ALA A 533 19.44 4.88 -25.52
CA ALA A 533 18.55 3.74 -25.66
C ALA A 533 18.13 3.22 -24.29
N VAL A 534 16.90 2.73 -24.19
CA VAL A 534 16.34 2.24 -22.92
C VAL A 534 16.04 0.76 -23.01
N ILE A 535 16.53 0.01 -22.04
CA ILE A 535 16.46 -1.45 -22.00
C ILE A 535 15.64 -1.86 -20.79
N TYR A 536 14.57 -2.61 -21.06
CA TYR A 536 13.64 -3.16 -20.07
C TYR A 536 13.81 -4.68 -20.02
N PRO A 537 14.81 -5.19 -19.28
CA PRO A 537 14.90 -6.61 -19.02
C PRO A 537 13.85 -7.01 -17.97
N ILE A 538 12.98 -7.95 -18.33
CA ILE A 538 11.80 -8.37 -17.55
C ILE A 538 11.93 -9.87 -17.28
N ILE A 539 11.97 -10.25 -16.00
CA ILE A 539 11.99 -11.64 -15.57
C ILE A 539 10.55 -12.17 -15.57
N LEU A 540 10.25 -13.03 -16.52
CA LEU A 540 9.00 -13.80 -16.56
C LEU A 540 9.26 -15.23 -16.08
N HIS A 541 8.18 -16.00 -15.88
CA HIS A 541 8.31 -17.32 -15.27
C HIS A 541 9.10 -18.32 -16.13
N ASP A 542 9.04 -18.17 -17.47
CA ASP A 542 9.59 -19.07 -18.48
C ASP A 542 10.69 -18.44 -19.37
N ARG A 543 10.93 -17.12 -19.25
CA ARG A 543 11.89 -16.40 -20.09
C ARG A 543 12.37 -15.09 -19.47
N LEU A 544 13.55 -14.66 -19.90
CA LEU A 544 13.98 -13.27 -19.78
C LEU A 544 13.50 -12.54 -21.05
N ALA A 545 12.50 -11.68 -20.89
CA ALA A 545 12.03 -10.80 -21.94
C ALA A 545 12.84 -9.50 -21.92
N THR A 546 13.08 -8.89 -23.08
CA THR A 546 13.72 -7.57 -23.15
C THR A 546 13.00 -6.72 -24.18
N ILE A 547 12.44 -5.60 -23.71
CA ILE A 547 11.90 -4.54 -24.57
C ILE A 547 12.95 -3.45 -24.67
N VAL A 548 13.19 -2.94 -25.87
CA VAL A 548 14.19 -1.90 -26.13
C VAL A 548 13.53 -0.73 -26.85
N SER A 549 13.74 0.46 -26.30
CA SER A 549 13.35 1.73 -26.89
C SER A 549 14.58 2.44 -27.43
N VAL A 550 14.55 2.81 -28.71
CA VAL A 550 15.56 3.65 -29.35
C VAL A 550 14.86 4.89 -29.90
N PRO A 551 15.37 6.11 -29.66
CA PRO A 551 14.71 7.34 -30.10
C PRO A 551 14.35 7.34 -31.58
N GLY A 552 13.09 7.65 -31.88
CA GLY A 552 12.56 7.69 -33.25
C GLY A 552 12.38 6.33 -33.94
N GLN A 553 12.47 5.22 -33.21
CA GLN A 553 12.22 3.87 -33.72
C GLN A 553 11.04 3.20 -33.00
N PRO A 554 10.34 2.25 -33.63
CA PRO A 554 9.39 1.39 -32.93
C PRO A 554 10.12 0.56 -31.86
N LEU A 555 9.38 0.13 -30.83
CA LEU A 555 9.93 -0.74 -29.78
C LEU A 555 10.38 -2.06 -30.40
N SER A 556 11.58 -2.51 -30.03
CA SER A 556 12.07 -3.84 -30.39
C SER A 556 11.99 -4.78 -29.20
N TYR A 557 11.85 -6.07 -29.49
CA TYR A 557 11.68 -7.11 -28.49
C TYR A 557 12.52 -8.34 -28.83
N HIS A 558 13.15 -8.90 -27.80
CA HIS A 558 13.80 -10.20 -27.86
C HIS A 558 13.62 -10.93 -26.53
N SER A 559 13.83 -12.24 -26.54
CA SER A 559 13.75 -13.04 -25.33
C SER A 559 14.67 -14.25 -25.37
N VAL A 560 15.01 -14.73 -24.17
CA VAL A 560 15.75 -15.97 -23.95
C VAL A 560 14.92 -16.87 -23.05
N PHE A 561 14.56 -18.06 -23.55
CA PHE A 561 13.75 -19.03 -22.81
C PHE A 561 14.58 -19.78 -21.79
N LEU A 562 14.47 -19.31 -20.55
CA LEU A 562 15.15 -19.80 -19.35
C LEU A 562 14.15 -19.67 -18.20
N SER A 563 14.11 -20.64 -17.31
CA SER A 563 13.26 -20.50 -16.13
C SER A 563 13.73 -19.33 -15.26
N GLN A 564 12.80 -18.69 -14.56
CA GLN A 564 13.12 -17.64 -13.58
C GLN A 564 14.25 -18.05 -12.63
N GLY A 565 14.26 -19.31 -12.17
CA GLY A 565 15.28 -19.82 -11.26
C GLY A 565 16.67 -19.93 -11.90
N GLU A 566 16.76 -20.25 -13.19
CA GLU A 566 18.06 -20.26 -13.90
C GLU A 566 18.61 -18.84 -14.03
N ILE A 567 17.75 -17.88 -14.41
CA ILE A 567 18.12 -16.46 -14.52
C ILE A 567 18.64 -15.95 -13.17
N GLU A 568 17.85 -16.12 -12.10
CA GLU A 568 18.21 -15.65 -10.75
C GLU A 568 19.49 -16.31 -10.21
N ASN A 569 19.72 -17.59 -10.51
CA ASN A 569 20.95 -18.28 -10.12
C ASN A 569 22.18 -17.70 -10.84
N THR A 570 22.10 -17.48 -12.16
CA THR A 570 23.20 -16.87 -12.93
C THR A 570 23.51 -15.46 -12.44
N ILE A 571 22.49 -14.69 -12.05
CA ILE A 571 22.67 -13.37 -11.43
C ILE A 571 23.45 -13.52 -10.11
N GLY A 572 23.06 -14.47 -9.25
CA GLY A 572 23.74 -14.72 -7.97
C GLY A 572 25.21 -15.14 -8.15
N GLU A 573 25.49 -16.00 -9.13
CA GLU A 573 26.86 -16.40 -9.49
C GLU A 573 27.67 -15.20 -10.01
N PHE A 574 27.09 -14.37 -10.87
CA PHE A 574 27.76 -13.16 -11.35
C PHE A 574 28.08 -12.19 -10.21
N LEU A 575 27.14 -11.93 -9.32
CA LEU A 575 27.36 -11.06 -8.15
C LEU A 575 28.46 -11.61 -7.24
N SER A 576 28.48 -12.93 -7.00
CA SER A 576 29.54 -13.58 -6.23
C SER A 576 30.91 -13.46 -6.91
N SER A 577 30.93 -13.51 -8.25
CA SER A 577 32.15 -13.41 -9.03
C SER A 577 32.81 -12.03 -9.00
N LEU A 578 32.09 -10.98 -8.59
CA LEU A 578 32.63 -9.61 -8.45
C LEU A 578 33.59 -9.46 -7.26
N SER A 579 33.72 -10.48 -6.42
CA SER A 579 34.75 -10.50 -5.39
C SER A 579 36.16 -10.55 -6.02
N PRO A 580 37.16 -9.78 -5.52
CA PRO A 580 38.51 -9.78 -6.06
C PRO A 580 39.24 -11.13 -6.00
N VAL A 581 38.78 -12.05 -5.15
CA VAL A 581 39.38 -13.39 -4.98
C VAL A 581 38.81 -14.43 -5.95
N TYR A 582 37.81 -14.07 -6.74
CA TYR A 582 37.16 -14.97 -7.69
C TYR A 582 37.96 -15.09 -9.00
N ASP A 583 37.77 -16.20 -9.73
CA ASP A 583 38.42 -16.39 -11.03
C ASP A 583 37.92 -15.36 -12.07
N SER A 584 38.86 -14.62 -12.67
CA SER A 584 38.53 -13.55 -13.61
C SER A 584 37.93 -14.07 -14.92
N ALA A 585 38.32 -15.27 -15.38
CA ALA A 585 37.76 -15.84 -16.61
C ALA A 585 36.29 -16.25 -16.43
N GLU A 586 35.97 -16.86 -15.29
CA GLU A 586 34.60 -17.20 -14.91
C GLU A 586 33.72 -15.94 -14.78
N ARG A 587 34.22 -14.88 -14.11
CA ARG A 587 33.54 -13.58 -14.01
C ARG A 587 33.21 -13.00 -15.40
N LEU A 588 34.18 -12.99 -16.32
CA LEU A 588 33.99 -12.48 -17.68
C LEU A 588 32.97 -13.33 -18.46
N ASN A 589 32.96 -14.65 -18.27
CA ASN A 589 32.00 -15.55 -18.92
C ASN A 589 30.57 -15.34 -18.40
N LEU A 590 30.39 -15.15 -17.09
CA LEU A 590 29.10 -14.81 -16.48
C LEU A 590 28.61 -13.43 -16.96
N GLY A 591 29.49 -12.43 -16.95
CA GLY A 591 29.19 -11.09 -17.47
C GLY A 591 28.83 -11.10 -18.96
N ARG A 592 29.46 -11.98 -19.75
CA ARG A 592 29.13 -12.21 -21.16
C ARG A 592 27.80 -12.91 -21.37
N THR A 593 27.49 -13.87 -20.52
CA THR A 593 26.19 -14.58 -20.58
C THR A 593 25.05 -13.58 -20.38
N LEU A 594 25.14 -12.74 -19.35
CA LEU A 594 24.14 -11.69 -19.07
C LEU A 594 24.09 -10.62 -20.17
N TYR A 595 25.24 -10.21 -20.72
CA TYR A 595 25.30 -9.29 -21.88
C TYR A 595 24.61 -9.88 -23.12
N ASP A 596 24.89 -11.15 -23.43
CA ASP A 596 24.34 -11.85 -24.59
C ASP A 596 22.81 -11.99 -24.47
N TRP A 597 22.27 -12.14 -23.26
CA TRP A 597 20.83 -12.21 -23.03
C TRP A 597 20.13 -10.85 -23.17
N MET A 598 20.70 -9.79 -22.59
CA MET A 598 19.99 -8.51 -22.45
C MET A 598 20.36 -7.46 -23.51
N VAL A 599 21.64 -7.36 -23.87
CA VAL A 599 22.16 -6.17 -24.60
C VAL A 599 22.53 -6.50 -26.04
N LYS A 600 23.21 -7.62 -26.28
CA LYS A 600 23.72 -7.99 -27.61
C LYS A 600 22.65 -8.02 -28.72
N PRO A 601 21.43 -8.54 -28.50
CA PRO A 601 20.43 -8.54 -29.57
C PRO A 601 20.01 -7.12 -29.97
N ALA A 602 20.02 -6.18 -29.01
CA ALA A 602 19.67 -4.78 -29.24
C ALA A 602 20.73 -4.07 -30.08
N THR A 603 22.02 -4.29 -29.77
CA THR A 603 23.14 -3.62 -30.46
C THR A 603 23.34 -4.05 -31.91
N ALA A 604 22.67 -5.12 -32.35
CA ALA A 604 22.64 -5.53 -33.76
C ALA A 604 21.77 -4.60 -34.64
N ASN A 605 20.88 -3.81 -34.05
CA ASN A 605 20.06 -2.84 -34.78
C ASN A 605 20.92 -1.65 -35.25
N PRO A 606 20.95 -1.30 -36.55
CA PRO A 606 21.71 -0.15 -37.04
C PRO A 606 21.40 1.18 -36.34
N ALA A 607 20.20 1.35 -35.77
CA ALA A 607 19.83 2.53 -35.00
C ALA A 607 20.68 2.71 -33.72
N PHE A 608 21.31 1.65 -33.20
CA PHE A 608 22.22 1.72 -32.07
C PHE A 608 23.55 2.43 -32.39
N ALA A 609 23.88 2.68 -33.66
CA ALA A 609 25.14 3.30 -34.05
C ALA A 609 25.35 4.70 -33.44
N ASN A 610 24.25 5.43 -33.14
CA ASN A 610 24.30 6.77 -32.56
C ASN A 610 24.03 6.79 -31.05
N VAL A 611 23.81 5.62 -30.42
CA VAL A 611 23.51 5.51 -29.00
C VAL A 611 24.78 5.71 -28.20
N LYS A 612 24.77 6.68 -27.28
CA LYS A 612 25.88 6.98 -26.36
C LYS A 612 25.58 6.51 -24.93
N THR A 613 24.30 6.48 -24.57
CA THR A 613 23.84 6.15 -23.22
C THR A 613 22.90 4.95 -23.25
N LEU A 614 23.10 3.99 -22.35
CA LEU A 614 22.17 2.91 -22.08
C LEU A 614 21.50 3.16 -20.73
N VAL A 615 20.17 3.31 -20.76
CA VAL A 615 19.36 3.46 -19.56
C VAL A 615 18.66 2.14 -19.28
N PHE A 616 18.83 1.61 -18.09
CA PHE A 616 18.21 0.36 -17.68
C PHE A 616 17.04 0.60 -16.73
N VAL A 617 15.90 0.00 -17.03
CA VAL A 617 14.75 -0.10 -16.13
C VAL A 617 14.70 -1.52 -15.59
N LEU A 618 15.32 -1.73 -14.44
CA LEU A 618 15.66 -3.06 -13.94
C LEU A 618 14.52 -3.72 -13.15
N ASP A 619 14.21 -4.96 -13.51
CA ASP A 619 13.19 -5.79 -12.87
C ASP A 619 13.77 -6.80 -11.88
N GLY A 620 13.10 -6.99 -10.73
CA GLY A 620 13.45 -7.99 -9.73
C GLY A 620 14.93 -8.00 -9.33
N LYS A 621 15.57 -9.19 -9.35
CA LYS A 621 16.98 -9.36 -8.96
C LYS A 621 17.98 -8.65 -9.90
N LEU A 622 17.57 -8.25 -11.11
CA LEU A 622 18.46 -7.54 -12.03
C LEU A 622 18.92 -6.20 -11.46
N ARG A 623 18.15 -5.62 -10.53
CA ARG A 623 18.48 -4.39 -9.79
C ARG A 623 19.82 -4.48 -9.04
N GLN A 624 20.27 -5.66 -8.66
CA GLN A 624 21.53 -5.83 -7.96
C GLN A 624 22.75 -5.80 -8.89
N ILE A 625 22.54 -5.89 -10.21
CA ILE A 625 23.61 -6.08 -11.18
C ILE A 625 24.25 -4.73 -11.52
N PRO A 626 25.57 -4.58 -11.36
CA PRO A 626 26.29 -3.45 -11.94
C PRO A 626 26.33 -3.60 -13.46
N MET A 627 25.39 -2.98 -14.18
CA MET A 627 25.30 -3.12 -15.64
C MET A 627 26.57 -2.68 -16.37
N THR A 628 27.36 -1.79 -15.75
CA THR A 628 28.69 -1.36 -16.22
C THR A 628 29.70 -2.50 -16.35
N ALA A 629 29.58 -3.56 -15.54
CA ALA A 629 30.48 -4.72 -15.52
C ALA A 629 30.06 -5.88 -16.44
N LEU A 630 28.97 -5.73 -17.19
CA LEU A 630 28.65 -6.68 -18.26
C LEU A 630 29.76 -6.68 -19.32
N TYR A 631 30.08 -7.85 -19.87
CA TYR A 631 31.24 -8.02 -20.76
C TYR A 631 30.79 -8.47 -22.15
N ASP A 632 31.20 -7.79 -23.22
CA ASP A 632 30.73 -8.13 -24.57
C ASP A 632 31.56 -9.20 -25.30
N GLY A 633 32.60 -9.71 -24.64
CA GLY A 633 33.59 -10.62 -25.22
C GLY A 633 34.91 -9.95 -25.60
N ASP A 634 34.97 -8.62 -25.58
CA ASP A 634 36.17 -7.80 -25.79
C ASP A 634 36.37 -6.83 -24.61
N ARG A 635 35.34 -6.05 -24.27
CA ARG A 635 35.37 -4.96 -23.28
C ARG A 635 34.17 -4.96 -22.35
N TYR A 636 34.30 -4.31 -21.20
CA TYR A 636 33.18 -4.04 -20.30
C TYR A 636 32.22 -3.01 -20.92
N LEU A 637 30.95 -3.06 -20.53
CA LEU A 637 29.91 -2.20 -21.10
C LEU A 637 30.21 -0.71 -20.88
N VAL A 638 30.76 -0.36 -19.71
CA VAL A 638 31.19 1.01 -19.35
C VAL A 638 32.25 1.56 -20.30
N GLU A 639 33.06 0.71 -20.93
CA GLU A 639 34.05 1.17 -21.91
C GLU A 639 33.42 1.61 -23.24
N ARG A 640 32.16 1.27 -23.49
CA ARG A 640 31.45 1.62 -24.73
C ARG A 640 30.35 2.67 -24.54
N TYR A 641 29.60 2.58 -23.46
CA TYR A 641 28.41 3.42 -23.24
C TYR A 641 28.45 4.11 -21.88
N ASN A 642 27.84 5.27 -21.80
CA ASN A 642 27.35 5.80 -20.53
C ASN A 642 26.23 4.87 -20.03
N VAL A 643 26.17 4.60 -18.73
CA VAL A 643 25.15 3.71 -18.15
C VAL A 643 24.40 4.46 -17.06
N ALA A 644 23.08 4.37 -17.07
CA ALA A 644 22.21 4.92 -16.03
C ALA A 644 21.07 3.96 -15.69
N LEU A 645 20.52 4.10 -14.49
CA LEU A 645 19.37 3.35 -14.02
C LEU A 645 18.16 4.28 -13.91
N SER A 646 17.00 3.79 -14.29
CA SER A 646 15.74 4.51 -14.11
C SER A 646 14.74 3.64 -13.34
N PRO A 647 14.04 4.18 -12.32
CA PRO A 647 12.94 3.50 -11.67
C PRO A 647 11.62 3.53 -12.50
N GLY A 648 11.68 3.96 -13.77
CA GLY A 648 10.56 4.03 -14.71
C GLY A 648 10.46 5.38 -15.44
N LEU A 649 9.74 5.46 -16.56
CA LEU A 649 9.60 6.70 -17.35
C LEU A 649 8.80 7.78 -16.64
N GLN A 650 7.93 7.36 -15.71
CA GLN A 650 7.05 8.27 -15.00
C GLN A 650 7.81 9.15 -14.01
N LEU A 651 9.01 8.78 -13.58
CA LEU A 651 9.71 9.41 -12.45
C LEU A 651 10.75 10.47 -12.83
N LEU A 652 10.99 10.68 -14.13
CA LEU A 652 12.02 11.60 -14.60
C LEU A 652 11.43 13.01 -14.77
N GLN A 653 11.60 13.86 -13.75
CA GLN A 653 11.31 15.28 -13.92
C GLN A 653 12.31 15.92 -14.89
N SER A 654 11.83 16.32 -16.07
CA SER A 654 12.63 16.97 -17.12
C SER A 654 12.75 18.47 -16.89
N LYS A 655 13.52 18.91 -15.89
CA LYS A 655 14.00 20.30 -15.81
C LYS A 655 15.52 20.32 -15.76
N LYS A 656 16.13 20.62 -16.90
CA LYS A 656 17.59 20.84 -17.00
C LYS A 656 17.99 21.98 -16.05
N ALA A 657 18.78 21.67 -15.03
CA ALA A 657 19.35 22.68 -14.14
C ALA A 657 20.28 23.61 -14.92
N ASP A 658 20.24 24.90 -14.60
CA ASP A 658 21.16 25.89 -15.16
C ASP A 658 22.54 25.70 -14.49
N ARG A 659 23.52 25.22 -15.25
CA ARG A 659 24.80 24.71 -14.71
C ARG A 659 25.84 25.80 -14.43
N GLU A 660 25.52 27.07 -14.69
CA GLU A 660 26.52 28.13 -14.60
C GLU A 660 26.93 28.48 -13.14
N GLN A 661 26.14 28.10 -12.12
CA GLN A 661 26.49 28.25 -10.69
C GLN A 661 25.88 27.17 -9.80
N LEU A 662 26.37 25.92 -9.88
CA LEU A 662 25.94 24.83 -9.00
C LEU A 662 26.27 25.15 -7.53
N THR A 663 25.26 25.15 -6.67
CA THR A 663 25.43 25.29 -5.21
C THR A 663 25.47 23.92 -4.54
N THR A 664 26.53 23.68 -3.76
CA THR A 664 26.76 22.38 -3.12
C THR A 664 26.66 22.46 -1.59
N VAL A 665 26.02 21.48 -0.97
CA VAL A 665 26.08 21.22 0.48
C VAL A 665 26.73 19.87 0.70
N ILE A 666 27.73 19.82 1.58
CA ILE A 666 28.47 18.60 1.90
C ILE A 666 28.30 18.29 3.38
N GLY A 667 27.81 17.09 3.70
CA GLY A 667 27.79 16.53 5.05
C GLY A 667 28.77 15.37 5.13
N GLY A 668 29.73 15.40 6.07
CA GLY A 668 30.76 14.36 6.19
C GLY A 668 30.95 13.88 7.63
N LEU A 669 31.14 12.56 7.81
CA LEU A 669 31.62 11.95 9.06
C LEU A 669 32.90 11.15 8.80
N SER A 670 34.06 11.67 9.25
CA SER A 670 35.33 10.96 9.18
C SER A 670 35.63 10.14 10.44
N GLU A 671 35.11 10.58 11.59
CA GLU A 671 35.37 9.95 12.89
C GLU A 671 34.44 8.76 13.18
N ALA A 672 34.94 7.80 13.97
CA ALA A 672 34.14 6.66 14.43
C ALA A 672 33.00 7.14 15.36
N ARG A 673 31.77 6.69 15.10
CA ARG A 673 30.58 7.18 15.80
C ARG A 673 29.47 6.14 15.83
N GLN A 674 28.66 6.13 16.89
CA GLN A 674 27.45 5.29 17.00
C GLN A 674 27.64 3.79 16.69
N GLY A 675 28.84 3.24 16.94
CA GLY A 675 29.18 1.84 16.65
C GLY A 675 29.78 1.59 15.25
N PHE A 676 29.94 2.62 14.42
CA PHE A 676 30.53 2.53 13.09
C PHE A 676 32.01 2.96 13.08
N SER A 677 32.80 2.34 12.20
CA SER A 677 34.24 2.61 12.05
C SER A 677 34.51 4.00 11.46
N ALA A 678 35.68 4.57 11.75
CA ALA A 678 36.13 5.80 11.10
C ALA A 678 36.26 5.63 9.58
N LEU A 679 36.03 6.72 8.85
CA LEU A 679 36.17 6.87 7.39
C LEU A 679 37.16 8.02 7.12
N PRO A 680 38.47 7.82 7.35
CA PRO A 680 39.46 8.90 7.24
C PRO A 680 39.51 9.55 5.84
N GLY A 681 39.15 8.82 4.80
CA GLY A 681 39.07 9.31 3.42
C GLY A 681 38.03 10.42 3.24
N VAL A 682 37.01 10.53 4.11
CA VAL A 682 35.97 11.57 4.03
C VAL A 682 36.58 12.97 4.08
N GLU A 683 37.61 13.22 4.89
CA GLU A 683 38.24 14.54 4.95
C GLU A 683 38.95 14.90 3.64
N VAL A 684 39.58 13.90 3.02
CA VAL A 684 40.27 14.05 1.73
C VAL A 684 39.26 14.27 0.61
N GLU A 685 38.20 13.46 0.59
CA GLU A 685 37.10 13.57 -0.36
C GLU A 685 36.44 14.95 -0.31
N VAL A 686 36.06 15.42 0.89
CA VAL A 686 35.46 16.75 1.07
C VAL A 686 36.40 17.84 0.57
N GLY A 687 37.70 17.74 0.85
CA GLY A 687 38.71 18.66 0.36
C GLY A 687 38.75 18.74 -1.17
N HIS A 688 38.83 17.60 -1.84
CA HIS A 688 38.85 17.55 -3.31
C HIS A 688 37.56 18.08 -3.95
N ILE A 689 36.39 17.84 -3.36
CA ILE A 689 35.13 18.40 -3.85
C ILE A 689 35.16 19.93 -3.75
N THR A 690 35.64 20.48 -2.63
CA THR A 690 35.72 21.94 -2.43
C THR A 690 36.73 22.63 -3.36
N ASP A 691 37.72 21.91 -3.87
CA ASP A 691 38.65 22.42 -4.89
C ASP A 691 37.96 22.56 -6.27
N GLU A 692 36.98 21.71 -6.56
CA GLU A 692 36.26 21.70 -7.83
C GLU A 692 35.03 22.62 -7.84
N LEU A 693 34.25 22.66 -6.76
CA LEU A 693 32.97 23.40 -6.70
C LEU A 693 32.79 24.16 -5.38
N PRO A 694 32.15 25.34 -5.40
CA PRO A 694 31.77 26.04 -4.17
C PRO A 694 30.80 25.21 -3.32
N ALA A 695 31.20 24.90 -2.08
CA ALA A 695 30.40 24.08 -1.19
C ALA A 695 30.29 24.64 0.23
N ALA A 696 29.12 24.47 0.83
CA ALA A 696 28.92 24.61 2.27
C ALA A 696 29.19 23.27 2.96
N VAL A 697 30.25 23.21 3.76
CA VAL A 697 30.71 21.98 4.41
C VAL A 697 30.20 21.92 5.86
N LEU A 698 29.66 20.76 6.22
CA LEU A 698 29.38 20.33 7.58
C LEU A 698 30.18 19.04 7.81
N LEU A 699 31.22 19.10 8.65
CA LEU A 699 32.10 17.96 8.92
C LEU A 699 32.07 17.60 10.41
N ASN A 700 32.00 16.30 10.71
CA ASN A 700 32.02 15.74 12.06
C ASN A 700 31.04 16.46 12.99
N GLN A 701 31.51 17.13 14.05
CA GLN A 701 30.69 17.82 15.06
C GLN A 701 29.74 18.87 14.47
N GLN A 702 30.01 19.35 13.25
CA GLN A 702 29.18 20.32 12.54
C GLN A 702 28.08 19.66 11.71
N PHE A 703 28.21 18.37 11.39
CA PHE A 703 27.22 17.61 10.65
C PHE A 703 26.20 16.96 11.58
N THR A 704 25.36 17.79 12.17
CA THR A 704 24.18 17.35 12.93
C THR A 704 22.92 17.39 12.07
N ASP A 705 21.87 16.68 12.49
CA ASP A 705 20.58 16.67 11.81
C ASP A 705 20.01 18.09 11.61
N THR A 706 20.14 18.93 12.64
CA THR A 706 19.57 20.26 12.74
C THR A 706 20.39 21.27 11.95
N ALA A 707 21.73 21.17 12.00
CA ALA A 707 22.60 22.00 11.20
C ALA A 707 22.43 21.71 9.70
N PHE A 708 22.29 20.43 9.35
CA PHE A 708 21.99 20.02 7.98
C PHE A 708 20.63 20.55 7.52
N ALA A 709 19.58 20.37 8.32
CA ALA A 709 18.25 20.92 8.06
C ALA A 709 18.27 22.43 7.81
N GLN A 710 18.96 23.18 8.68
CA GLN A 710 19.10 24.62 8.57
C GLN A 710 19.80 25.00 7.26
N LYS A 711 20.92 24.34 6.92
CA LYS A 711 21.66 24.61 5.69
C LYS A 711 20.82 24.37 4.45
N MET A 712 20.02 23.30 4.47
CA MET A 712 19.11 22.97 3.38
C MET A 712 17.95 23.98 3.23
N ASN A 713 17.60 24.73 4.26
CA ASN A 713 16.54 25.75 4.20
C ASN A 713 17.05 27.17 3.91
N GLU A 714 18.34 27.44 4.08
CA GLU A 714 18.94 28.78 3.92
C GLU A 714 19.04 29.26 2.47
N LYS A 715 19.36 28.36 1.54
CA LYS A 715 19.55 28.67 0.11
C LYS A 715 19.11 27.50 -0.77
N ALA A 716 18.76 27.79 -2.02
CA ALA A 716 18.60 26.75 -3.03
C ALA A 716 19.93 25.98 -3.19
N THR A 717 19.86 24.65 -3.14
CA THR A 717 21.00 23.73 -3.25
C THR A 717 20.77 22.80 -4.43
N ASP A 718 21.69 22.79 -5.39
CA ASP A 718 21.64 21.92 -6.56
C ASP A 718 22.25 20.55 -6.26
N ILE A 719 23.34 20.51 -5.46
CA ILE A 719 24.05 19.28 -5.15
C ILE A 719 24.11 19.06 -3.64
N VAL A 720 23.70 17.87 -3.20
CA VAL A 720 23.93 17.40 -1.83
C VAL A 720 24.88 16.23 -1.89
N HIS A 721 25.99 16.32 -1.17
CA HIS A 721 26.95 15.24 -1.03
C HIS A 721 27.01 14.79 0.43
N LEU A 722 26.73 13.51 0.68
CA LEU A 722 26.77 12.92 2.02
C LEU A 722 27.84 11.84 2.06
N ALA A 723 28.95 12.13 2.73
CA ALA A 723 30.09 11.26 2.94
C ALA A 723 30.05 10.66 4.35
N THR A 724 29.24 9.62 4.55
CA THR A 724 28.94 9.04 5.87
C THR A 724 28.44 7.61 5.73
N HIS A 725 28.44 6.83 6.82
CA HIS A 725 27.81 5.51 6.80
C HIS A 725 26.32 5.63 6.51
N GLY A 726 25.87 4.86 5.52
CA GLY A 726 24.47 4.66 5.20
C GLY A 726 24.12 3.18 5.16
N GLN A 727 22.92 2.83 5.63
CA GLN A 727 22.36 1.48 5.54
C GLN A 727 21.05 1.54 4.75
N PHE A 728 20.91 0.69 3.74
CA PHE A 728 19.69 0.57 2.93
C PHE A 728 19.11 -0.83 3.04
N SER A 729 17.82 -0.90 3.40
CA SER A 729 17.07 -2.13 3.63
C SER A 729 15.79 -2.13 2.79
N SER A 730 15.22 -3.31 2.56
CA SER A 730 13.86 -3.44 2.03
C SER A 730 12.76 -3.03 3.01
N LYS A 731 13.15 -2.70 4.25
CA LYS A 731 12.32 -2.02 5.23
C LYS A 731 12.72 -0.55 5.34
N ALA A 732 11.75 0.34 5.19
CA ALA A 732 11.98 1.77 5.22
C ALA A 732 12.54 2.25 6.58
N GLU A 733 12.13 1.62 7.67
CA GLU A 733 12.57 1.90 9.05
C GLU A 733 14.04 1.54 9.32
N ASP A 734 14.59 0.56 8.61
CA ASP A 734 15.98 0.12 8.73
C ASP A 734 16.93 0.92 7.80
N THR A 735 16.37 1.83 6.99
CA THR A 735 17.12 2.65 6.04
C THR A 735 17.50 4.00 6.66
N PHE A 736 18.80 4.28 6.81
CA PHE A 736 19.29 5.51 7.44
C PHE A 736 20.68 5.96 6.96
N LEU A 737 20.98 7.24 7.20
CA LEU A 737 22.32 7.85 7.12
C LEU A 737 22.77 8.32 8.52
N LEU A 738 24.05 8.20 8.84
CA LEU A 738 24.59 8.71 10.09
C LEU A 738 24.90 10.21 10.05
N THR A 739 24.54 10.89 11.13
CA THR A 739 25.00 12.23 11.49
C THR A 739 25.79 12.17 12.80
N TRP A 740 26.37 13.29 13.22
CA TRP A 740 27.19 13.34 14.43
C TRP A 740 26.44 12.93 15.71
N ASP A 741 25.20 13.41 15.81
CA ASP A 741 24.34 13.34 17.00
C ASP A 741 23.23 12.29 16.88
N ASP A 742 22.80 11.94 15.67
CA ASP A 742 21.70 11.00 15.45
C ASP A 742 21.78 10.28 14.08
N ARG A 743 20.70 9.63 13.65
CA ARG A 743 20.49 9.05 12.33
C ARG A 743 19.40 9.81 11.56
N ILE A 744 19.60 9.99 10.26
CA ILE A 744 18.58 10.48 9.33
C ILE A 744 17.98 9.27 8.61
N ASN A 745 16.75 8.88 8.99
CA ASN A 745 15.99 7.87 8.25
C ASN A 745 15.26 8.48 7.04
N ILE A 746 14.66 7.63 6.21
CA ILE A 746 14.02 8.07 4.97
C ILE A 746 12.87 9.08 5.20
N LYS A 747 12.09 8.92 6.28
CA LYS A 747 10.98 9.82 6.63
C LYS A 747 11.49 11.19 7.10
N LYS A 748 12.57 11.22 7.87
CA LYS A 748 13.23 12.45 8.33
C LYS A 748 13.89 13.16 7.16
N LEU A 749 14.56 12.44 6.26
CA LEU A 749 15.09 13.07 5.06
C LEU A 749 13.98 13.66 4.17
N ASP A 750 12.87 12.93 4.00
CA ASP A 750 11.72 13.38 3.25
C ASP A 750 11.21 14.73 3.78
N SER A 751 11.01 14.87 5.10
CA SER A 751 10.59 16.14 5.69
C SER A 751 11.63 17.25 5.54
N LEU A 752 12.92 16.92 5.62
CA LEU A 752 14.03 17.86 5.42
C LEU A 752 14.09 18.38 3.99
N LEU A 753 13.80 17.54 2.99
CA LEU A 753 13.95 17.87 1.58
C LEU A 753 12.63 18.33 0.91
N GLN A 754 11.47 17.81 1.33
CA GLN A 754 10.15 18.22 0.80
C GLN A 754 9.69 19.60 1.28
N SER A 755 10.14 20.07 2.46
CA SER A 755 9.86 21.44 2.94
C SER A 755 10.30 22.53 1.93
N ARG A 756 11.13 22.16 0.94
CA ARG A 756 11.55 22.99 -0.20
C ARG A 756 10.50 23.17 -1.29
N GLN A 757 9.69 22.14 -1.59
CA GLN A 757 8.64 22.24 -2.63
C GLN A 757 7.57 23.27 -2.26
N ILE A 758 7.30 23.42 -0.97
CA ILE A 758 6.35 24.40 -0.42
C ILE A 758 6.93 25.83 -0.46
N THR A 759 8.26 25.98 -0.39
CA THR A 759 8.95 27.28 -0.22
C THR A 759 9.55 27.87 -1.51
N LYS A 760 9.33 27.25 -2.68
CA LYS A 760 9.89 27.65 -4.01
C LYS A 760 11.44 27.65 -4.09
N ALA A 761 12.15 27.05 -3.13
CA ALA A 761 13.57 26.76 -3.31
C ALA A 761 13.71 25.62 -4.34
N GLY A 762 14.59 25.78 -5.34
CA GLY A 762 14.65 24.93 -6.54
C GLY A 762 14.76 23.40 -6.30
N SER A 763 14.51 22.62 -7.36
CA SER A 763 14.64 21.16 -7.33
C SER A 763 16.09 20.72 -7.11
N LEU A 764 16.33 19.77 -6.21
CA LEU A 764 17.64 19.15 -6.00
C LEU A 764 18.08 18.42 -7.28
N ASP A 765 19.22 18.77 -7.86
CA ASP A 765 19.71 18.21 -9.12
C ASP A 765 20.45 16.88 -8.91
N LEU A 766 21.35 16.82 -7.92
CA LEU A 766 22.15 15.63 -7.64
C LEU A 766 22.29 15.37 -6.14
N LEU A 767 21.93 14.16 -5.73
CA LEU A 767 22.26 13.60 -4.43
C LEU A 767 23.40 12.59 -4.59
N VAL A 768 24.53 12.81 -3.92
CA VAL A 768 25.65 11.86 -3.88
C VAL A 768 25.71 11.25 -2.50
N LEU A 769 25.63 9.92 -2.45
CA LEU A 769 25.74 9.14 -1.23
C LEU A 769 27.06 8.36 -1.27
N SER A 770 28.08 8.96 -0.65
CA SER A 770 29.41 8.42 -0.52
C SER A 770 29.52 7.70 0.84
N ALA A 771 29.92 6.42 0.83
CA ALA A 771 29.99 5.51 1.98
C ALA A 771 28.70 4.74 2.39
N CYS A 772 27.90 4.31 1.42
CA CYS A 772 26.78 3.40 1.67
C CYS A 772 27.19 1.92 1.77
N GLU A 773 26.76 1.24 2.83
CA GLU A 773 26.55 -0.20 2.84
C GLU A 773 25.13 -0.49 2.35
N THR A 774 25.00 -0.94 1.11
CA THR A 774 23.74 -1.54 0.65
C THR A 774 23.68 -2.94 1.23
N ALA A 775 22.62 -3.29 1.95
CA ALA A 775 22.53 -4.55 2.69
C ALA A 775 22.80 -5.76 1.77
N ALA A 776 23.99 -6.34 1.89
CA ALA A 776 24.37 -7.51 1.12
C ALA A 776 23.44 -8.67 1.47
N GLY A 777 22.61 -9.10 0.49
CA GLY A 777 21.67 -10.21 0.65
C GLY A 777 20.19 -9.84 0.73
N ASP A 778 19.81 -8.56 0.62
CA ASP A 778 18.42 -8.14 0.49
C ASP A 778 18.07 -7.78 -0.96
N ASP A 779 17.25 -8.63 -1.61
CA ASP A 779 16.85 -8.47 -3.02
C ASP A 779 16.13 -7.14 -3.33
N ARG A 780 15.70 -6.40 -2.30
CA ARG A 780 14.98 -5.12 -2.41
C ARG A 780 15.75 -3.95 -1.77
N ALA A 781 17.00 -4.12 -1.34
CA ALA A 781 17.79 -2.99 -0.84
C ALA A 781 17.95 -1.85 -1.88
N LEU A 782 17.93 -2.18 -3.18
CA LEU A 782 17.90 -1.17 -4.24
C LEU A 782 16.56 -0.41 -4.33
N LEU A 783 15.43 -0.99 -3.89
CA LEU A 783 14.20 -0.22 -3.70
C LEU A 783 14.37 0.79 -2.55
N GLY A 784 15.14 0.44 -1.52
CA GLY A 784 15.57 1.38 -0.49
C GLY A 784 16.34 2.56 -1.08
N LEU A 785 17.33 2.30 -1.95
CA LEU A 785 18.11 3.36 -2.61
C LEU A 785 17.30 4.16 -3.65
N ALA A 786 16.59 3.50 -4.56
CA ALA A 786 15.76 4.14 -5.58
C ALA A 786 14.61 4.91 -4.93
N GLY A 787 14.03 4.36 -3.87
CA GLY A 787 13.05 5.04 -3.05
C GLY A 787 13.67 6.26 -2.34
N PHE A 788 14.85 6.12 -1.76
CA PHE A 788 15.55 7.24 -1.11
C PHE A 788 15.82 8.37 -2.11
N ALA A 789 16.24 8.03 -3.32
CA ALA A 789 16.39 8.96 -4.44
C ALA A 789 15.08 9.67 -4.76
N VAL A 790 14.00 8.91 -5.01
CA VAL A 790 12.66 9.42 -5.32
C VAL A 790 12.14 10.35 -4.22
N ARG A 791 12.25 9.97 -2.96
CA ARG A 791 11.77 10.75 -1.80
C ARG A 791 12.59 11.99 -1.52
N SER A 792 13.90 11.91 -1.77
CA SER A 792 14.75 13.09 -1.62
C SER A 792 14.35 14.24 -2.56
N GLY A 793 13.53 13.96 -3.58
CA GLY A 793 13.18 14.92 -4.62
C GLY A 793 14.37 15.26 -5.52
N ALA A 794 15.48 14.51 -5.40
CA ALA A 794 16.63 14.64 -6.28
C ALA A 794 16.28 14.14 -7.68
N GLN A 795 16.66 14.91 -8.70
CA GLN A 795 16.51 14.44 -10.08
C GLN A 795 17.43 13.24 -10.38
N SER A 796 18.58 13.20 -9.71
CA SER A 796 19.58 12.14 -9.88
C SER A 796 20.17 11.76 -8.52
N THR A 797 20.45 10.48 -8.34
CA THR A 797 21.18 9.98 -7.17
C THR A 797 22.35 9.09 -7.60
N LEU A 798 23.54 9.42 -7.12
CA LEU A 798 24.76 8.62 -7.28
C LEU A 798 25.03 7.89 -5.97
N ALA A 799 25.16 6.57 -6.03
CA ALA A 799 25.41 5.74 -4.85
C ALA A 799 26.14 4.44 -5.22
N THR A 800 26.49 3.64 -4.21
CA THR A 800 27.22 2.38 -4.37
C THR A 800 26.33 1.16 -4.10
N LEU A 801 26.44 0.10 -4.93
CA LEU A 801 25.73 -1.17 -4.74
C LEU A 801 26.26 -2.03 -3.58
N TRP A 802 27.52 -1.83 -3.16
CA TRP A 802 28.12 -2.47 -2.00
C TRP A 802 29.21 -1.57 -1.41
N ARG A 803 29.71 -1.96 -0.24
CA ARG A 803 30.80 -1.23 0.43
C ARG A 803 32.09 -1.32 -0.39
N VAL A 804 32.57 -0.18 -0.85
CA VAL A 804 33.87 -0.03 -1.51
C VAL A 804 34.93 0.41 -0.48
N ARG A 805 36.21 0.28 -0.82
CA ARG A 805 37.28 0.76 0.06
C ARG A 805 37.30 2.29 0.06
N ASP A 806 37.59 2.86 1.21
CA ASP A 806 37.64 4.30 1.43
C ASP A 806 38.52 5.03 0.38
N GLU A 807 39.74 4.52 0.16
CA GLU A 807 40.68 5.06 -0.86
C GLU A 807 40.12 5.03 -2.29
N SER A 808 39.42 3.97 -2.68
CA SER A 808 38.81 3.88 -4.01
C SER A 808 37.64 4.83 -4.18
N THR A 809 36.88 5.08 -3.12
CA THR A 809 35.79 6.07 -3.12
C THR A 809 36.33 7.48 -3.30
N VAL A 810 37.38 7.85 -2.55
CA VAL A 810 38.04 9.15 -2.70
C VAL A 810 38.50 9.36 -4.15
N PHE A 811 39.16 8.36 -4.74
CA PHE A 811 39.61 8.44 -6.14
C PHE A 811 38.43 8.66 -7.10
N PHE A 812 37.39 7.82 -7.01
CA PHE A 812 36.22 7.91 -7.87
C PHE A 812 35.52 9.27 -7.77
N ILE A 813 35.27 9.75 -6.55
CA ILE A 813 34.53 10.99 -6.32
C ILE A 813 35.34 12.19 -6.82
N THR A 814 36.66 12.17 -6.65
CA THR A 814 37.56 13.20 -7.17
C THR A 814 37.43 13.32 -8.69
N GLU A 815 37.58 12.21 -9.42
CA GLU A 815 37.48 12.22 -10.88
C GLU A 815 36.04 12.50 -11.35
N PHE A 816 35.02 12.04 -10.62
CA PHE A 816 33.62 12.32 -10.94
C PHE A 816 33.32 13.82 -10.92
N TYR A 817 33.66 14.55 -9.85
CA TYR A 817 33.39 15.99 -9.76
C TYR A 817 34.22 16.82 -10.75
N LYS A 818 35.48 16.43 -10.97
CA LYS A 818 36.34 17.02 -12.00
C LYS A 818 35.69 16.94 -13.39
N HIS A 819 35.15 15.78 -13.76
CA HIS A 819 34.46 15.62 -15.05
C HIS A 819 33.05 16.23 -15.07
N LEU A 820 32.34 16.26 -13.94
CA LEU A 820 30.99 16.83 -13.84
C LEU A 820 30.97 18.34 -14.15
N LYS A 821 32.04 19.04 -13.79
CA LYS A 821 32.22 20.48 -14.05
C LYS A 821 32.50 20.79 -15.53
N GLU A 822 32.87 19.80 -16.34
CA GLU A 822 33.15 20.01 -17.76
C GLU A 822 31.87 20.43 -18.52
N PRO A 823 31.94 21.47 -19.37
CA PRO A 823 30.80 21.90 -20.18
C PRO A 823 30.30 20.77 -21.10
N ASN A 824 28.97 20.60 -21.16
CA ASN A 824 28.29 19.57 -21.95
C ASN A 824 28.56 18.11 -21.55
N THR A 825 29.26 17.85 -20.45
CA THR A 825 29.40 16.50 -19.90
C THR A 825 28.13 16.15 -19.11
N SER A 826 27.53 15.00 -19.39
CA SER A 826 26.36 14.51 -18.62
C SER A 826 26.78 13.86 -17.31
N LYS A 827 25.86 13.72 -16.35
CA LYS A 827 26.15 13.03 -15.08
C LYS A 827 26.61 11.58 -15.33
N ALA A 828 25.96 10.87 -16.27
CA ALA A 828 26.37 9.51 -16.63
C ALA A 828 27.72 9.46 -17.36
N GLU A 829 28.05 10.48 -18.17
CA GLU A 829 29.38 10.57 -18.79
C GLU A 829 30.48 10.87 -17.77
N ALA A 830 30.23 11.76 -16.81
CA ALA A 830 31.17 12.04 -15.72
C ALA A 830 31.44 10.78 -14.88
N MET A 831 30.39 10.03 -14.53
CA MET A 831 30.52 8.73 -13.85
C MET A 831 31.33 7.74 -14.68
N ARG A 832 31.03 7.61 -15.97
CA ARG A 832 31.76 6.72 -16.88
C ARG A 832 33.24 7.09 -16.93
N LYS A 833 33.58 8.36 -17.11
CA LYS A 833 34.98 8.81 -17.17
C LYS A 833 35.73 8.46 -15.88
N ALA A 834 35.14 8.71 -14.71
CA ALA A 834 35.72 8.30 -13.43
C ALA A 834 35.93 6.77 -13.33
N GLN A 835 34.98 5.96 -13.78
CA GLN A 835 35.14 4.50 -13.84
C GLN A 835 36.27 4.06 -14.79
N LEU A 836 36.44 4.74 -15.92
CA LEU A 836 37.52 4.45 -16.87
C LEU A 836 38.91 4.80 -16.31
N GLU A 837 39.03 5.90 -15.56
CA GLU A 837 40.27 6.24 -14.86
C GLU A 837 40.61 5.18 -13.80
N MET A 838 39.61 4.64 -13.08
CA MET A 838 39.83 3.52 -12.15
C MET A 838 40.25 2.24 -12.86
N ILE A 839 39.64 1.92 -14.02
CA ILE A 839 40.02 0.76 -14.84
C ILE A 839 41.48 0.87 -15.31
N ALA A 840 41.94 2.09 -15.61
CA ALA A 840 43.32 2.35 -16.02
C ALA A 840 44.32 2.31 -14.85
N ASP A 841 43.89 2.54 -13.61
CA ASP A 841 44.74 2.48 -12.42
C ASP A 841 44.98 1.02 -11.96
N ALA A 842 46.25 0.64 -11.79
CA ALA A 842 46.63 -0.72 -11.40
C ALA A 842 46.11 -1.15 -10.01
N ASN A 843 45.77 -0.21 -9.13
CA ASN A 843 45.24 -0.50 -7.80
C ASN A 843 43.71 -0.70 -7.79
N PHE A 844 43.01 -0.18 -8.81
CA PHE A 844 41.55 -0.13 -8.85
C PHE A 844 40.93 -0.79 -10.09
N ASN A 845 41.73 -1.45 -10.95
CA ASN A 845 41.26 -2.04 -12.20
C ASN A 845 40.21 -3.16 -12.05
N ASP A 846 40.16 -3.84 -10.90
CA ASP A 846 39.18 -4.90 -10.65
C ASP A 846 37.76 -4.30 -10.54
N PRO A 847 36.73 -4.90 -11.21
CA PRO A 847 35.33 -4.48 -11.13
C PRO A 847 34.80 -4.25 -9.72
N PHE A 848 35.34 -4.93 -8.71
CA PHE A 848 34.98 -4.71 -7.32
C PHE A 848 35.06 -3.23 -6.89
N PHE A 849 35.99 -2.46 -7.45
CA PHE A 849 36.25 -1.08 -7.06
C PHE A 849 35.41 -0.04 -7.83
N TRP A 850 35.17 -0.25 -9.13
CA TRP A 850 34.52 0.77 -9.98
C TRP A 850 33.08 0.42 -10.39
N ALA A 851 32.72 -0.87 -10.43
CA ALA A 851 31.39 -1.30 -10.83
C ALA A 851 30.24 -0.97 -9.84
N PRO A 852 30.45 -0.80 -8.52
CA PRO A 852 29.32 -0.56 -7.62
C PRO A 852 28.69 0.83 -7.79
N PHE A 853 29.40 1.80 -8.36
CA PHE A 853 28.88 3.14 -8.56
C PHE A 853 27.78 3.13 -9.62
N VAL A 854 26.58 3.53 -9.20
CA VAL A 854 25.38 3.58 -10.04
C VAL A 854 24.72 4.95 -9.96
N LEU A 855 24.23 5.41 -11.11
CA LEU A 855 23.47 6.65 -11.23
C LEU A 855 21.99 6.31 -11.47
N VAL A 856 21.12 6.71 -10.56
CA VAL A 856 19.67 6.48 -10.61
C VAL A 856 18.96 7.80 -10.92
N GLY A 857 17.99 7.78 -11.84
CA GLY A 857 17.19 8.95 -12.20
C GLY A 857 17.66 9.63 -13.49
N ASN A 858 17.56 10.95 -13.56
CA ASN A 858 17.95 11.73 -14.74
C ASN A 858 19.47 11.65 -14.94
N TRP A 859 19.94 11.20 -16.10
CA TRP A 859 21.37 11.03 -16.37
C TRP A 859 22.05 12.23 -17.04
N LEU A 860 21.26 13.23 -17.44
CA LEU A 860 21.72 14.34 -18.26
C LEU A 860 22.63 15.32 -17.55
#